data_AF-A0A0C7KJF3-F1
#
_entry.id   AF-A0A0C7KJF3-F1
#
_cell.length_a   1.000
_cell.length_b   1.000
_cell.length_c   1.000
_cell.angle_alpha   90.00
_cell.angle_beta   90.00
_cell.angle_gamma   90.00
#
_symmetry.space_group_name_H-M   'P 1'
#
loop_
_entity.id
_entity.type
_entity.pdbx_description
1 polymer ?
#
loop_
_entity_poly.entity_id
_entity_poly.type
_entity_poly.pdbx_seq_one_letter_code
_entity_poly.pdbx_strand_id
1 'polypeptide(L)'
;MMNMNPTQCNELSAEHDERTKWHNDDLRDAQRLDEAWAWLCESRKTAPANADIWHLRQRWPACREAFLRKLQSGEHHLSPMLVVGTRRQVMWSAEDALALKWVALSITPSIPVHEKCEHVKGHGGGRSSVRRISQSLTENGYRWVCRTDIKGYYGAINKETLLLQLREHITHPAYLTILTQYIHYSVEEGGEFYTPEKGIARGCALSPLMGALHLWAVDNYFAHQHKIYYGRYMDDFVILTYSRWQLRKQVKQLNKYLASLGFEKHPDKTFIGKVSRGFDWLGAWLTDKGVVGIAPRALTNHREKVRRLYEQTRHWSKTKQARRVSDYRARWKIWGAMVGLLSSAPSYALIEVIRQGGADATWRVPVNLTIPGTAASGNGSSRNSLATPAYVSRPELVAIQGPCMRNPNEQTLTMTSDGFYGISLGPDLVLGISGTMTGSSQYATGRVTGSATLADNGILVNQTYSQPLCPWAAPTVAAGSEAWMNPETMSYPSTFTGSVFVHAGPNALPGTYNVVPLVFAKFSAWGSPPTVSIPLPSAVRVKLPVSCTVNIDTPTVQFGQIDASVASGQLMRVQQSTITTSCTSVDDGGSGTNRMPVTLSAQGTVGDVSNSLALQDASNTVKMANIFGLIGNRPAGQCTPDVNNFDFVGTPSDLGTVGVGSTGTILTWSLCSNGTGALGIGHASAVLTVSWP
;
A
#
# COMPACT_ATOMS: atom_id res chain seq x y z
N MET A 1 -22.92 -8.36 -36.65
CA MET A 1 -22.48 -8.78 -37.99
C MET A 1 -22.63 -7.60 -38.93
N MET A 2 -21.55 -6.85 -39.13
CA MET A 2 -21.33 -6.09 -40.37
C MET A 2 -20.05 -6.69 -40.93
N ASN A 3 -20.19 -7.46 -42.00
CA ASN A 3 -19.08 -8.09 -42.70
C ASN A 3 -18.33 -7.00 -43.48
N MET A 4 -17.21 -6.51 -42.93
CA MET A 4 -16.16 -5.99 -43.81
C MET A 4 -15.48 -7.20 -44.48
N ASN A 5 -15.52 -7.19 -45.81
CA ASN A 5 -15.10 -8.27 -46.69
C ASN A 5 -13.59 -8.58 -46.51
N PRO A 6 -13.14 -9.84 -46.63
CA PRO A 6 -11.72 -10.24 -46.48
C PRO A 6 -10.75 -9.63 -47.53
N THR A 7 -11.26 -8.90 -48.52
CA THR A 7 -10.50 -8.32 -49.63
C THR A 7 -9.89 -6.94 -49.36
N GLN A 8 -10.22 -6.26 -48.25
CA GLN A 8 -9.77 -4.87 -48.02
C GLN A 8 -8.31 -4.67 -47.58
N CYS A 9 -7.51 -5.73 -47.36
CA CYS A 9 -6.06 -5.57 -47.14
C CYS A 9 -5.21 -5.72 -48.43
N ASN A 10 -5.80 -6.04 -49.59
CA ASN A 10 -5.07 -6.31 -50.83
C ASN A 10 -5.37 -5.39 -52.04
N GLU A 11 -6.12 -4.31 -51.87
CA GLU A 11 -6.41 -3.36 -52.98
C GLU A 11 -5.99 -1.93 -52.64
N LEU A 12 -4.70 -1.70 -52.36
CA LEU A 12 -4.08 -0.35 -52.40
C LEU A 12 -2.57 -0.49 -52.71
N SER A 13 -2.23 -1.22 -53.78
CA SER A 13 -0.84 -1.43 -54.23
C SER A 13 -0.51 -0.82 -55.59
N ALA A 14 -1.38 0.01 -56.18
CA ALA A 14 -1.05 0.75 -57.40
C ALA A 14 -1.68 2.15 -57.36
N GLU A 15 -0.87 3.13 -57.76
CA GLU A 15 -1.23 4.52 -58.09
C GLU A 15 -1.42 5.53 -56.93
N HIS A 16 -0.31 6.03 -56.39
CA HIS A 16 -0.02 7.48 -56.40
C HIS A 16 1.39 7.73 -55.83
N ASP A 17 2.36 7.77 -56.74
CA ASP A 17 3.72 8.22 -56.46
C ASP A 17 3.77 9.70 -56.90
N GLU A 18 3.76 10.63 -55.95
CA GLU A 18 4.29 12.01 -56.05
C GLU A 18 3.74 12.90 -54.90
N ARG A 19 4.33 12.80 -53.69
CA ARG A 19 4.41 13.91 -52.72
C ARG A 19 5.43 13.63 -51.61
N THR A 20 6.67 13.34 -52.02
CA THR A 20 7.82 13.15 -51.13
C THR A 20 8.32 14.50 -50.62
N LYS A 21 7.78 14.93 -49.46
CA LYS A 21 8.45 15.92 -48.59
C LYS A 21 8.59 15.47 -47.12
N TRP A 22 8.31 14.20 -46.81
CA TRP A 22 8.18 13.73 -45.41
C TRP A 22 8.87 12.39 -45.08
N HIS A 23 9.90 11.99 -45.84
CA HIS A 23 10.56 10.68 -45.66
C HIS A 23 11.15 10.39 -44.27
N ASN A 24 11.40 11.40 -43.43
CA ASN A 24 11.89 11.20 -42.06
C ASN A 24 10.77 10.99 -41.02
N ASP A 25 9.53 11.43 -41.30
CA ASP A 25 8.39 11.21 -40.41
C ASP A 25 7.79 9.81 -40.60
N ASP A 26 7.88 9.25 -41.81
CA ASP A 26 7.38 7.90 -42.13
C ASP A 26 8.03 6.79 -41.30
N LEU A 27 9.36 6.82 -41.13
CA LEU A 27 10.08 5.81 -40.34
C LEU A 27 9.77 5.91 -38.84
N ARG A 28 9.62 7.14 -38.32
CA ARG A 28 9.27 7.37 -36.91
C ARG A 28 7.82 6.96 -36.63
N ASP A 29 6.92 7.22 -37.56
CA ASP A 29 5.52 6.85 -37.42
C ASP A 29 5.30 5.34 -37.53
N ALA A 30 6.08 4.65 -38.36
CA ALA A 30 6.12 3.19 -38.38
C ALA A 30 6.59 2.62 -37.02
N GLN A 31 7.67 3.16 -36.44
CA GLN A 31 8.16 2.74 -35.12
C GLN A 31 7.13 2.99 -34.02
N ARG A 32 6.49 4.17 -34.02
CA ARG A 32 5.42 4.50 -33.07
C ARG A 32 4.21 3.59 -33.21
N LEU A 33 3.93 3.10 -34.42
CA LEU A 33 2.83 2.15 -34.64
C LEU A 33 3.16 0.80 -34.01
N ASP A 34 4.42 0.34 -34.09
CA ASP A 34 4.86 -0.88 -33.41
C ASP A 34 4.81 -0.74 -31.89
N GLU A 35 5.22 0.42 -31.35
CA GLU A 35 5.07 0.71 -29.92
C GLU A 35 3.60 0.74 -29.49
N ALA A 36 2.74 1.33 -30.31
CA ALA A 36 1.30 1.37 -30.06
C ALA A 36 0.69 -0.04 -30.10
N TRP A 37 1.15 -0.88 -31.02
CA TRP A 37 0.74 -2.28 -31.15
C TRP A 37 1.14 -3.11 -29.93
N ALA A 38 2.39 -2.99 -29.50
CA ALA A 38 2.89 -3.66 -28.28
C ALA A 38 2.09 -3.24 -27.05
N TRP A 39 1.80 -1.94 -26.91
CA TRP A 39 0.95 -1.41 -25.85
C TRP A 39 -0.48 -1.98 -25.90
N LEU A 40 -1.10 -2.06 -27.09
CA LEU A 40 -2.45 -2.59 -27.24
C LEU A 40 -2.49 -4.08 -26.84
N CYS A 41 -1.49 -4.84 -27.26
CA CYS A 41 -1.39 -6.26 -26.93
C CYS A 41 -1.25 -6.48 -25.42
N GLU A 42 -0.43 -5.68 -24.74
CA GLU A 42 -0.28 -5.79 -23.29
C GLU A 42 -1.55 -5.33 -22.55
N SER A 43 -2.14 -4.20 -22.97
CA SER A 43 -3.33 -3.62 -22.32
C SER A 43 -4.58 -4.51 -22.41
N ARG A 44 -4.72 -5.27 -23.50
CA ARG A 44 -5.85 -6.19 -23.73
C ARG A 44 -5.49 -7.66 -23.58
N LYS A 45 -4.39 -8.01 -22.89
CA LYS A 45 -3.94 -9.41 -22.75
C LYS A 45 -4.93 -10.34 -22.04
N THR A 46 -5.78 -9.79 -21.17
CA THR A 46 -6.81 -10.53 -20.43
C THR A 46 -8.22 -10.30 -20.99
N ALA A 47 -8.34 -9.86 -22.25
CA ALA A 47 -9.63 -9.66 -22.88
C ALA A 47 -10.39 -11.00 -23.04
N PRO A 48 -11.73 -11.02 -22.96
CA PRO A 48 -12.50 -12.24 -23.15
C PRO A 48 -12.37 -12.79 -24.58
N ALA A 49 -12.64 -14.07 -24.79
CA ALA A 49 -12.41 -14.76 -26.07
C ALA A 49 -13.17 -14.12 -27.26
N ASN A 50 -14.30 -13.46 -27.01
CA ASN A 50 -15.11 -12.78 -28.02
C ASN A 50 -14.71 -11.31 -28.27
N ALA A 51 -13.58 -10.84 -27.71
CA ALA A 51 -13.11 -9.48 -27.91
C ALA A 51 -12.48 -9.28 -29.31
N ASP A 52 -12.74 -8.11 -29.90
CA ASP A 52 -12.24 -7.66 -31.21
C ASP A 52 -10.71 -7.74 -31.38
N ILE A 53 -9.95 -7.59 -30.31
CA ILE A 53 -8.48 -7.66 -30.31
C ILE A 53 -7.94 -8.97 -30.85
N TRP A 54 -8.62 -10.10 -30.65
CA TRP A 54 -8.13 -11.40 -31.12
C TRP A 54 -8.17 -11.51 -32.64
N HIS A 55 -9.23 -10.99 -33.26
CA HIS A 55 -9.33 -10.89 -34.71
C HIS A 55 -8.31 -9.90 -35.30
N LEU A 56 -8.02 -8.81 -34.58
CA LEU A 56 -6.99 -7.86 -35.01
C LEU A 56 -5.60 -8.49 -34.94
N ARG A 57 -5.25 -9.21 -33.86
CA ARG A 57 -3.95 -9.92 -33.72
C ARG A 57 -3.72 -10.96 -34.80
N GLN A 58 -4.76 -11.72 -35.13
CA GLN A 58 -4.67 -12.73 -36.18
C GLN A 58 -4.33 -12.11 -37.55
N ARG A 59 -4.87 -10.91 -37.84
CA ARG A 59 -4.73 -10.24 -39.14
C ARG A 59 -3.57 -9.23 -39.18
N TRP A 60 -3.02 -8.84 -38.04
CA TRP A 60 -2.03 -7.77 -37.93
C TRP A 60 -0.82 -7.94 -38.86
N PRO A 61 -0.18 -9.13 -39.00
CA PRO A 61 0.96 -9.27 -39.90
C PRO A 61 0.65 -8.91 -41.37
N ALA A 62 -0.59 -9.16 -41.82
CA ALA A 62 -1.01 -8.88 -43.19
C ALA A 62 -1.49 -7.43 -43.39
N CYS A 63 -2.06 -6.81 -42.36
CA CYS A 63 -2.70 -5.49 -42.50
C CYS A 63 -1.90 -4.33 -41.88
N ARG A 64 -0.73 -4.57 -41.26
CA ARG A 64 0.11 -3.53 -40.63
C ARG A 64 0.44 -2.37 -41.57
N GLU A 65 0.97 -2.66 -42.75
CA GLU A 65 1.39 -1.62 -43.72
C GLU A 65 0.19 -0.84 -44.26
N ALA A 66 -0.89 -1.54 -44.62
CA ALA A 66 -2.12 -0.90 -45.08
C ALA A 66 -2.71 0.03 -44.00
N PHE A 67 -2.68 -0.41 -42.74
CA PHE A 67 -3.15 0.39 -41.61
C PHE A 67 -2.27 1.64 -41.38
N LEU A 68 -0.94 1.52 -41.48
CA LEU A 68 -0.04 2.67 -41.40
C LEU A 68 -0.35 3.71 -42.48
N ARG A 69 -0.49 3.27 -43.75
CA ARG A 69 -0.83 4.17 -44.86
C ARG A 69 -2.18 4.87 -44.63
N LYS A 70 -3.19 4.13 -44.19
CA LYS A 70 -4.52 4.67 -43.86
C LYS A 70 -4.46 5.73 -42.73
N LEU A 71 -3.58 5.53 -41.75
CA LEU A 71 -3.36 6.52 -40.69
C LEU A 71 -2.64 7.75 -41.21
N GLN A 72 -1.61 7.60 -42.03
CA GLN A 72 -0.82 8.70 -42.59
C GLN A 72 -1.59 9.53 -43.62
N SER A 73 -2.45 8.91 -44.41
CA SER A 73 -3.34 9.59 -45.37
C SER A 73 -4.46 10.38 -44.67
N GLY A 74 -4.73 10.08 -43.38
CA GLY A 74 -5.84 10.68 -42.63
C GLY A 74 -7.21 10.08 -42.96
N GLU A 75 -7.25 8.95 -43.65
CA GLU A 75 -8.48 8.24 -44.05
C GLU A 75 -9.06 7.36 -42.92
N HIS A 76 -8.38 7.26 -41.77
CA HIS A 76 -8.89 6.50 -40.64
C HIS A 76 -10.08 7.20 -39.97
N HIS A 77 -11.23 6.53 -39.98
CA HIS A 77 -12.45 6.95 -39.30
C HIS A 77 -12.67 6.14 -38.02
N LEU A 78 -12.80 6.83 -36.89
CA LEU A 78 -13.06 6.21 -35.60
C LEU A 78 -14.49 5.69 -35.53
N SER A 79 -14.65 4.45 -35.07
CA SER A 79 -15.97 3.88 -34.80
C SER A 79 -16.55 4.43 -33.50
N PRO A 80 -17.89 4.47 -33.33
CA PRO A 80 -18.52 4.77 -32.06
C PRO A 80 -17.98 3.89 -30.93
N MET A 81 -17.81 4.46 -29.75
CA MET A 81 -17.39 3.70 -28.58
C MET A 81 -18.50 2.75 -28.14
N LEU A 82 -18.15 1.53 -27.75
CA LEU A 82 -19.11 0.53 -27.31
C LEU A 82 -19.26 0.53 -25.78
N VAL A 83 -20.50 0.42 -25.30
CA VAL A 83 -20.78 0.11 -23.89
C VAL A 83 -20.66 -1.40 -23.67
N VAL A 84 -19.62 -1.83 -22.95
CA VAL A 84 -19.26 -3.25 -22.79
C VAL A 84 -19.36 -3.70 -21.33
N GLY A 85 -19.84 -4.94 -21.15
CA GLY A 85 -19.83 -5.66 -19.89
C GLY A 85 -20.90 -5.22 -18.88
N THR A 86 -21.05 -6.00 -17.80
CA THR A 86 -22.05 -5.76 -16.75
C THR A 86 -21.82 -4.47 -15.95
N ARG A 87 -20.62 -3.89 -16.03
CA ARG A 87 -20.26 -2.61 -15.42
C ARG A 87 -20.42 -1.42 -16.37
N ARG A 88 -20.99 -1.64 -17.56
CA ARG A 88 -21.30 -0.61 -18.57
C ARG A 88 -20.10 0.30 -18.85
N GLN A 89 -18.98 -0.31 -19.21
CA GLN A 89 -17.74 0.43 -19.50
C GLN A 89 -17.76 0.88 -20.95
N VAL A 90 -17.53 2.17 -21.18
CA VAL A 90 -17.44 2.74 -22.53
C VAL A 90 -16.01 2.56 -23.05
N MET A 91 -15.82 1.90 -24.19
CA MET A 91 -14.50 1.61 -24.74
C MET A 91 -14.44 1.74 -26.27
N TRP A 92 -13.28 2.18 -26.76
CA TRP A 92 -12.95 2.17 -28.18
C TRP A 92 -12.74 0.74 -28.70
N SER A 93 -12.96 0.52 -29.99
CA SER A 93 -12.54 -0.71 -30.68
C SER A 93 -11.01 -0.92 -30.54
N ALA A 94 -10.52 -2.14 -30.74
CA ALA A 94 -9.10 -2.44 -30.70
C ALA A 94 -8.32 -1.65 -31.76
N GLU A 95 -8.88 -1.52 -32.96
CA GLU A 95 -8.30 -0.76 -34.07
C GLU A 95 -8.25 0.74 -33.75
N ASP A 96 -9.33 1.31 -33.20
CA ASP A 96 -9.35 2.72 -32.83
C ASP A 96 -8.47 3.03 -31.64
N ALA A 97 -8.42 2.13 -30.64
CA ALA A 97 -7.49 2.27 -29.53
C ALA A 97 -6.02 2.25 -30.00
N LEU A 98 -5.71 1.49 -31.06
CA LEU A 98 -4.40 1.48 -31.70
C LEU A 98 -4.09 2.83 -32.37
N ALA A 99 -5.01 3.32 -33.20
CA ALA A 99 -4.90 4.61 -33.88
C ALA A 99 -4.70 5.75 -32.88
N LEU A 100 -5.52 5.80 -31.82
CA LEU A 100 -5.45 6.82 -30.78
C LEU A 100 -4.14 6.74 -29.98
N LYS A 101 -3.61 5.54 -29.75
CA LYS A 101 -2.30 5.36 -29.10
C LYS A 101 -1.16 5.82 -30.02
N TRP A 102 -1.22 5.50 -31.31
CA TRP A 102 -0.26 5.96 -32.30
C TRP A 102 -0.22 7.50 -32.37
N VAL A 103 -1.38 8.15 -32.45
CA VAL A 103 -1.47 9.62 -32.39
C VAL A 103 -0.90 10.14 -31.08
N ALA A 104 -1.23 9.53 -29.94
CA ALA A 104 -0.71 9.95 -28.64
C ALA A 104 0.83 9.94 -28.58
N LEU A 105 1.46 8.87 -29.08
CA LEU A 105 2.93 8.77 -29.15
C LEU A 105 3.52 9.80 -30.11
N SER A 106 2.82 10.07 -31.23
CA SER A 106 3.28 10.98 -32.28
C SER A 106 3.27 12.44 -31.85
N ILE A 107 2.21 12.87 -31.16
CA ILE A 107 2.03 14.28 -30.77
C ILE A 107 2.70 14.64 -29.45
N THR A 108 2.98 13.67 -28.56
CA THR A 108 3.54 13.94 -27.21
C THR A 108 4.74 14.89 -27.22
N PRO A 109 5.72 14.79 -28.14
CA PRO A 109 6.86 15.72 -28.16
C PRO A 109 6.50 17.17 -28.55
N SER A 110 5.37 17.37 -29.23
CA SER A 110 4.96 18.67 -29.78
C SER A 110 3.96 19.40 -28.88
N ILE A 111 3.31 18.69 -27.96
CA ILE A 111 2.31 19.25 -27.05
C ILE A 111 3.01 19.82 -25.80
N PRO A 112 2.76 21.09 -25.43
CA PRO A 112 3.33 21.63 -24.21
C PRO A 112 2.64 21.04 -22.99
N VAL A 113 3.45 20.59 -22.05
CA VAL A 113 3.04 20.11 -20.74
C VAL A 113 3.95 20.71 -19.68
N HIS A 114 3.37 21.26 -18.62
CA HIS A 114 4.16 21.92 -17.59
C HIS A 114 4.74 20.89 -16.61
N GLU A 115 5.97 21.08 -16.12
CA GLU A 115 6.62 20.16 -15.16
C GLU A 115 5.84 20.01 -13.83
N LYS A 116 5.08 21.04 -13.46
CA LYS A 116 4.18 21.04 -12.27
C LYS A 116 2.91 20.21 -12.48
N CYS A 117 2.65 19.73 -13.69
CA CYS A 117 1.66 18.72 -14.00
C CYS A 117 2.30 17.33 -13.84
N GLU A 118 2.24 16.78 -12.63
CA GLU A 118 3.10 15.69 -12.17
C GLU A 118 2.61 14.30 -12.59
N HIS A 119 1.42 14.17 -13.18
CA HIS A 119 0.90 12.89 -13.68
C HIS A 119 1.48 12.48 -15.03
N VAL A 120 2.07 13.43 -15.76
CA VAL A 120 2.69 13.15 -17.06
C VAL A 120 3.96 12.32 -16.85
N LYS A 121 4.16 11.32 -17.72
CA LYS A 121 5.34 10.44 -17.66
C LYS A 121 6.61 11.30 -17.72
N GLY A 122 7.52 11.08 -16.77
CA GLY A 122 8.76 11.85 -16.64
C GLY A 122 8.71 13.00 -15.64
N HIS A 123 7.52 13.46 -15.21
CA HIS A 123 7.40 14.60 -14.27
C HIS A 123 7.42 14.17 -12.78
N GLY A 124 7.81 12.92 -12.51
CA GLY A 124 7.99 12.38 -11.15
C GLY A 124 6.83 11.55 -10.61
N GLY A 125 5.61 11.68 -11.15
CA GLY A 125 4.47 10.87 -10.74
C GLY A 125 3.99 11.14 -9.29
N GLY A 126 2.99 10.39 -8.86
CA GLY A 126 2.31 10.65 -7.58
C GLY A 126 3.20 10.49 -6.35
N ARG A 127 4.20 9.59 -6.40
CA ARG A 127 5.15 9.40 -5.28
C ARG A 127 6.08 10.60 -5.12
N SER A 128 6.70 11.05 -6.21
CA SER A 128 7.59 12.21 -6.17
C SER A 128 6.83 13.48 -5.83
N SER A 129 5.57 13.59 -6.29
CA SER A 129 4.65 14.66 -5.91
C SER A 129 4.50 14.77 -4.38
N VAL A 130 4.09 13.68 -3.72
CA VAL A 130 3.96 13.63 -2.25
C VAL A 130 5.28 13.99 -1.58
N ARG A 131 6.41 13.45 -2.05
CA ARG A 131 7.74 13.75 -1.52
C ARG A 131 8.08 15.24 -1.59
N ARG A 132 7.89 15.86 -2.76
CA ARG A 132 8.20 17.28 -3.00
C ARG A 132 7.37 18.21 -2.13
N ILE A 133 6.09 17.89 -1.95
CA ILE A 133 5.20 18.65 -1.05
C ILE A 133 5.67 18.47 0.39
N SER A 134 5.95 17.24 0.83
CA SER A 134 6.46 16.97 2.18
C SER A 134 7.70 17.81 2.48
N GLN A 135 8.69 17.74 1.59
CA GLN A 135 9.93 18.50 1.69
C GLN A 135 9.66 20.02 1.73
N SER A 136 8.79 20.51 0.85
CA SER A 136 8.44 21.93 0.83
C SER A 136 7.74 22.40 2.10
N LEU A 137 6.92 21.54 2.72
CA LEU A 137 6.25 21.84 3.98
C LEU A 137 7.25 21.93 5.14
N THR A 138 8.22 21.02 5.19
CA THR A 138 9.23 20.97 6.26
C THR A 138 10.31 22.04 6.13
N GLU A 139 10.74 22.35 4.91
CA GLU A 139 11.88 23.25 4.67
C GLU A 139 11.46 24.71 4.46
N ASN A 140 10.32 24.95 3.81
CA ASN A 140 9.95 26.29 3.35
C ASN A 140 8.88 26.96 4.22
N GLY A 141 8.43 26.35 5.31
CA GLY A 141 7.59 27.01 6.33
C GLY A 141 6.19 27.43 5.87
N TYR A 142 5.62 26.80 4.83
CA TYR A 142 4.26 27.08 4.39
C TYR A 142 3.22 26.74 5.46
N ARG A 143 2.26 27.64 5.71
CA ARG A 143 1.28 27.49 6.80
C ARG A 143 -0.17 27.35 6.33
N TRP A 144 -0.45 27.67 5.07
CA TRP A 144 -1.79 27.67 4.50
C TRP A 144 -1.83 26.87 3.20
N VAL A 145 -2.87 26.07 3.03
CA VAL A 145 -3.06 25.18 1.88
C VAL A 145 -4.45 25.34 1.27
N CYS A 146 -4.50 25.32 -0.06
CA CYS A 146 -5.70 25.02 -0.83
C CYS A 146 -5.46 23.73 -1.59
N ARG A 147 -6.19 22.68 -1.23
CA ARG A 147 -6.28 21.43 -1.98
C ARG A 147 -7.65 21.36 -2.60
N THR A 148 -7.74 21.22 -3.92
CA THR A 148 -9.03 21.19 -4.63
C THR A 148 -8.98 20.22 -5.80
N ASP A 149 -10.16 19.87 -6.30
CA ASP A 149 -10.40 18.89 -7.36
C ASP A 149 -11.41 19.47 -8.35
N ILE A 150 -11.32 19.12 -9.64
CA ILE A 150 -12.31 19.52 -10.64
C ILE A 150 -13.46 18.51 -10.65
N LYS A 151 -14.70 19.02 -10.58
CA LYS A 151 -15.89 18.16 -10.63
C LYS A 151 -16.04 17.56 -12.04
N GLY A 152 -15.94 16.24 -12.13
CA GLY A 152 -16.21 15.51 -13.37
C GLY A 152 -15.21 15.81 -14.49
N TYR A 153 -13.97 16.17 -14.15
CA TYR A 153 -12.89 16.64 -15.02
C TYR A 153 -13.00 16.29 -16.51
N TYR A 154 -12.78 15.03 -16.90
CA TYR A 154 -12.84 14.63 -18.32
C TYR A 154 -14.19 14.92 -18.99
N GLY A 155 -15.30 14.80 -18.25
CA GLY A 155 -16.65 15.08 -18.74
C GLY A 155 -17.00 16.58 -18.77
N ALA A 156 -16.13 17.44 -18.24
CA ALA A 156 -16.34 18.88 -18.19
C ALA A 156 -15.44 19.66 -19.15
N ILE A 157 -14.45 19.01 -19.79
CA ILE A 157 -13.55 19.65 -20.77
C ILE A 157 -14.37 20.25 -21.92
N ASN A 158 -14.14 21.54 -22.21
CA ASN A 158 -14.73 22.21 -23.36
C ASN A 158 -14.02 21.76 -24.66
N LYS A 159 -14.80 21.21 -25.60
CA LYS A 159 -14.30 20.57 -26.82
C LYS A 159 -13.65 21.57 -27.76
N GLU A 160 -14.28 22.72 -27.95
CA GLU A 160 -13.86 23.77 -28.87
C GLU A 160 -12.53 24.39 -28.42
N THR A 161 -12.44 24.70 -27.12
CA THR A 161 -11.22 25.25 -26.50
C THR A 161 -10.06 24.25 -26.62
N LEU A 162 -10.30 22.97 -26.32
CA LEU A 162 -9.27 21.94 -26.47
C LEU A 162 -8.80 21.80 -27.92
N LEU A 163 -9.74 21.86 -28.89
CA LEU A 163 -9.40 21.77 -30.31
C LEU A 163 -8.57 22.97 -30.78
N LEU A 164 -8.89 24.19 -30.31
CA LEU A 164 -8.10 25.39 -30.58
C LEU A 164 -6.68 25.25 -30.03
N GLN A 165 -6.53 24.82 -28.77
CA GLN A 165 -5.22 24.57 -28.15
C GLN A 165 -4.40 23.53 -28.92
N LEU A 166 -5.04 22.48 -29.45
CA LEU A 166 -4.34 21.48 -30.26
C LEU A 166 -3.83 22.04 -31.58
N ARG A 167 -4.63 22.88 -32.25
CA ARG A 167 -4.27 23.50 -33.54
C ARG A 167 -3.12 24.49 -33.42
N GLU A 168 -2.87 25.04 -32.25
CA GLU A 168 -1.70 25.91 -31.98
C GLU A 168 -0.38 25.13 -32.04
N HIS A 169 -0.40 23.82 -31.79
CA HIS A 169 0.81 23.01 -31.65
C HIS A 169 0.95 21.89 -32.69
N ILE A 170 -0.16 21.43 -33.26
CA ILE A 170 -0.17 20.32 -34.22
C ILE A 170 -0.61 20.86 -35.58
N THR A 171 0.26 20.71 -36.57
CA THR A 171 0.01 21.13 -37.96
C THR A 171 -0.30 19.97 -38.89
N HIS A 172 0.09 18.74 -38.54
CA HIS A 172 -0.08 17.57 -39.39
C HIS A 172 -1.57 17.20 -39.55
N PRO A 173 -2.15 17.25 -40.78
CA PRO A 173 -3.58 17.06 -40.98
C PRO A 173 -4.11 15.71 -40.49
N ALA A 174 -3.37 14.62 -40.75
CA ALA A 174 -3.80 13.28 -40.35
C ALA A 174 -4.02 13.14 -38.83
N TYR A 175 -3.12 13.70 -38.01
CA TYR A 175 -3.28 13.68 -36.55
C TYR A 175 -4.46 14.56 -36.12
N LEU A 176 -4.60 15.76 -36.70
CA LEU A 176 -5.73 16.65 -36.40
C LEU A 176 -7.08 16.02 -36.75
N THR A 177 -7.17 15.28 -37.84
CA THR A 177 -8.38 14.55 -38.24
C THR A 177 -8.78 13.54 -37.17
N ILE A 178 -7.85 12.69 -36.72
CA ILE A 178 -8.13 11.70 -35.66
C ILE A 178 -8.43 12.39 -34.32
N LEU A 179 -7.71 13.46 -33.97
CA LEU A 179 -7.95 14.23 -32.73
C LEU A 179 -9.33 14.88 -32.72
N THR A 180 -9.76 15.44 -33.86
CA THR A 180 -11.09 16.03 -34.01
C THR A 180 -12.17 14.97 -33.82
N GLN A 181 -12.03 13.80 -34.46
CA GLN A 181 -12.94 12.67 -34.26
C GLN A 181 -12.97 12.18 -32.81
N TYR A 182 -11.80 12.11 -32.15
CA TYR A 182 -11.68 11.73 -30.74
C TYR A 182 -12.41 12.71 -29.80
N ILE A 183 -12.32 14.01 -30.05
CA ILE A 183 -13.00 15.04 -29.24
C ILE A 183 -14.51 14.98 -29.46
N HIS A 184 -14.95 14.78 -30.70
CA HIS A 184 -16.36 14.69 -31.08
C HIS A 184 -16.89 13.25 -31.14
N TYR A 185 -16.32 12.35 -30.33
CA TYR A 185 -16.69 10.93 -30.31
C TYR A 185 -18.17 10.68 -30.04
N SER A 186 -18.69 9.59 -30.60
CA SER A 186 -20.01 9.06 -30.29
C SER A 186 -19.91 7.78 -29.48
N VAL A 187 -20.98 7.45 -28.76
CA VAL A 187 -21.13 6.21 -28.01
C VAL A 187 -22.33 5.45 -28.56
N GLU A 188 -22.16 4.15 -28.77
CA GLU A 188 -23.22 3.22 -29.11
C GLU A 188 -23.60 2.39 -27.87
N GLU A 189 -24.89 2.36 -27.57
CA GLU A 189 -25.47 1.52 -26.54
C GLU A 189 -26.71 0.80 -27.07
N GLY A 190 -26.62 -0.52 -27.26
CA GLY A 190 -27.78 -1.32 -27.67
C GLY A 190 -28.36 -0.93 -29.03
N GLY A 191 -27.56 -0.34 -29.92
CA GLY A 191 -28.00 0.19 -31.22
C GLY A 191 -28.42 1.66 -31.21
N GLU A 192 -28.51 2.30 -30.05
CA GLU A 192 -28.70 3.74 -29.94
C GLU A 192 -27.36 4.48 -29.94
N PHE A 193 -27.27 5.56 -30.71
CA PHE A 193 -26.07 6.39 -30.80
C PHE A 193 -26.31 7.74 -30.13
N TYR A 194 -25.37 8.17 -29.29
CA TYR A 194 -25.36 9.52 -28.76
C TYR A 194 -23.95 10.12 -28.77
N THR A 195 -23.88 11.43 -29.00
CA THR A 195 -22.63 12.20 -28.97
C THR A 195 -22.64 13.09 -27.75
N PRO A 196 -21.76 12.89 -26.75
CA PRO A 196 -21.68 13.76 -25.59
C PRO A 196 -21.42 15.21 -26.00
N GLU A 197 -22.21 16.16 -25.52
CA GLU A 197 -22.05 17.59 -25.86
C GLU A 197 -20.70 18.15 -25.39
N LYS A 198 -20.25 17.72 -24.20
CA LYS A 198 -19.00 18.17 -23.58
C LYS A 198 -18.16 17.01 -23.09
N GLY A 199 -16.88 17.31 -22.84
CA GLY A 199 -15.91 16.36 -22.33
C GLY A 199 -15.28 15.47 -23.38
N ILE A 200 -14.30 14.68 -22.94
CA ILE A 200 -13.57 13.72 -23.75
C ILE A 200 -13.71 12.31 -23.18
N ALA A 201 -13.54 11.30 -24.03
CA ALA A 201 -13.67 9.90 -23.64
C ALA A 201 -12.69 9.55 -22.51
N ARG A 202 -13.19 8.89 -21.46
CA ARG A 202 -12.35 8.35 -20.36
C ARG A 202 -11.69 7.05 -20.80
N GLY A 203 -10.50 6.78 -20.28
CA GLY A 203 -9.79 5.51 -20.54
C GLY A 203 -9.17 5.40 -21.94
N CYS A 204 -9.07 6.51 -22.68
CA CYS A 204 -8.29 6.58 -23.91
C CYS A 204 -6.82 6.95 -23.60
N ALA A 205 -5.89 6.49 -24.43
CA ALA A 205 -4.46 6.81 -24.32
C ALA A 205 -4.16 8.32 -24.45
N LEU A 206 -5.02 9.07 -25.15
CA LEU A 206 -4.90 10.52 -25.33
C LEU A 206 -5.40 11.32 -24.13
N SER A 207 -6.39 10.83 -23.38
CA SER A 207 -7.09 11.63 -22.36
C SER A 207 -6.14 12.26 -21.32
N PRO A 208 -5.15 11.54 -20.77
CA PRO A 208 -4.19 12.13 -19.83
C PRO A 208 -3.38 13.31 -20.41
N LEU A 209 -3.01 13.23 -21.69
CA LEU A 209 -2.27 14.28 -22.38
C LEU A 209 -3.18 15.48 -22.69
N MET A 210 -4.40 15.22 -23.14
CA MET A 210 -5.39 16.26 -23.42
C MET A 210 -5.74 17.06 -22.17
N GLY A 211 -5.93 16.37 -21.04
CA GLY A 211 -6.12 17.05 -19.75
C GLY A 211 -4.88 17.85 -19.31
N ALA A 212 -3.67 17.36 -19.59
CA ALA A 212 -2.45 18.11 -19.28
C ALA A 212 -2.38 19.42 -20.09
N LEU A 213 -2.59 19.34 -21.41
CA LEU A 213 -2.63 20.48 -22.33
C LEU A 213 -3.71 21.48 -21.93
N HIS A 214 -4.92 21.01 -21.66
CA HIS A 214 -6.06 21.90 -21.42
C HIS A 214 -5.88 22.82 -20.21
N LEU A 215 -5.12 22.37 -19.22
CA LEU A 215 -4.78 23.13 -18.00
C LEU A 215 -3.36 23.73 -18.04
N TRP A 216 -2.67 23.67 -19.18
CA TRP A 216 -1.29 24.15 -19.31
C TRP A 216 -1.13 25.63 -18.93
N ALA A 217 -2.04 26.51 -19.38
CA ALA A 217 -2.00 27.93 -19.06
C ALA A 217 -2.16 28.18 -17.54
N VAL A 218 -2.94 27.35 -16.85
CA VAL A 218 -3.12 27.41 -15.40
C VAL A 218 -1.82 27.05 -14.69
N ASP A 219 -1.20 25.95 -15.11
CA ASP A 219 0.08 25.50 -14.54
C ASP A 219 1.18 26.54 -14.75
N ASN A 220 1.26 27.09 -15.96
CA ASN A 220 2.24 28.11 -16.31
C ASN A 220 2.06 29.36 -15.44
N TYR A 221 0.83 29.83 -15.24
CA TYR A 221 0.56 30.97 -14.38
C TYR A 221 1.04 30.74 -12.94
N PHE A 222 0.68 29.61 -12.34
CA PHE A 222 1.00 29.32 -10.94
C PHE A 222 2.48 29.01 -10.71
N ALA A 223 3.15 28.41 -11.68
CA ALA A 223 4.59 28.15 -11.62
C ALA A 223 5.43 29.44 -11.57
N HIS A 224 4.95 30.52 -12.20
CA HIS A 224 5.62 31.82 -12.18
C HIS A 224 5.28 32.67 -10.93
N GLN A 225 4.41 32.20 -10.04
CA GLN A 225 4.11 32.93 -8.81
C GLN A 225 5.21 32.73 -7.77
N HIS A 226 5.79 33.82 -7.30
CA HIS A 226 6.77 33.78 -6.21
C HIS A 226 6.11 33.51 -4.86
N LYS A 227 6.87 32.90 -3.94
CA LYS A 227 6.48 32.67 -2.54
C LYS A 227 5.25 31.79 -2.36
N ILE A 228 4.95 30.94 -3.34
CA ILE A 228 3.97 29.88 -3.23
C ILE A 228 4.58 28.56 -3.69
N TYR A 229 4.03 27.46 -3.21
CA TYR A 229 4.23 26.16 -3.84
C TYR A 229 2.98 25.82 -4.66
N TYR A 230 3.19 25.28 -5.85
CA TYR A 230 2.13 24.78 -6.72
C TYR A 230 2.48 23.38 -7.24
N GLY A 231 1.51 22.48 -7.18
CA GLY A 231 1.59 21.16 -7.80
C GLY A 231 0.21 20.70 -8.26
N ARG A 232 0.17 19.94 -9.36
CA ARG A 232 -1.05 19.38 -9.92
C ARG A 232 -0.84 17.93 -10.30
N TYR A 233 -1.81 17.08 -9.97
CA TYR A 233 -1.85 15.70 -10.41
C TYR A 233 -3.22 15.43 -11.03
N MET A 234 -3.30 15.32 -12.36
CA MET A 234 -4.56 15.29 -13.10
C MET A 234 -5.44 16.53 -12.76
N ASP A 235 -6.59 16.31 -12.13
CA ASP A 235 -7.57 17.30 -11.67
C ASP A 235 -7.37 17.75 -10.22
N ASP A 236 -6.49 17.11 -9.46
CA ASP A 236 -6.15 17.53 -8.09
C ASP A 236 -5.09 18.65 -8.14
N PHE A 237 -5.37 19.77 -7.46
CA PHE A 237 -4.48 20.92 -7.31
C PHE A 237 -4.08 21.11 -5.85
N VAL A 238 -2.81 21.48 -5.62
CA VAL A 238 -2.33 21.96 -4.32
C VAL A 238 -1.62 23.29 -4.47
N ILE A 239 -2.03 24.27 -3.66
CA ILE A 239 -1.37 25.56 -3.53
C ILE A 239 -0.99 25.75 -2.05
N LEU A 240 0.29 25.95 -1.76
CA LEU A 240 0.78 26.28 -0.42
C LEU A 240 1.26 27.73 -0.36
N THR A 241 0.97 28.41 0.73
CA THR A 241 1.34 29.82 0.94
C THR A 241 1.72 30.08 2.41
N TYR A 242 2.41 31.19 2.65
CA TYR A 242 2.80 31.62 3.99
C TYR A 242 1.63 32.22 4.77
N SER A 243 0.72 32.92 4.09
CA SER A 243 -0.38 33.66 4.72
C SER A 243 -1.76 33.35 4.12
N ARG A 244 -2.80 33.49 4.94
CA ARG A 244 -4.20 33.33 4.51
C ARG A 244 -4.57 34.29 3.37
N TRP A 245 -4.04 35.51 3.38
CA TRP A 245 -4.33 36.53 2.37
C TRP A 245 -3.76 36.17 1.00
N GLN A 246 -2.51 35.69 0.96
CA GLN A 246 -1.92 35.14 -0.25
C GLN A 246 -2.74 33.96 -0.76
N LEU A 247 -3.12 33.03 0.12
CA LEU A 247 -3.95 31.90 -0.28
C LEU A 247 -5.27 32.36 -0.91
N ARG A 248 -5.97 33.31 -0.30
CA ARG A 248 -7.23 33.86 -0.83
C ARG A 248 -7.04 34.47 -2.22
N LYS A 249 -5.94 35.21 -2.44
CA LYS A 249 -5.61 35.78 -3.77
C LYS A 249 -5.43 34.67 -4.80
N GLN A 250 -4.64 33.64 -4.48
CA GLN A 250 -4.38 32.54 -5.42
C GLN A 250 -5.61 31.67 -5.68
N VAL A 251 -6.43 31.39 -4.66
CA VAL A 251 -7.71 30.68 -4.83
C VAL A 251 -8.67 31.47 -5.73
N LYS A 252 -8.74 32.80 -5.57
CA LYS A 252 -9.57 33.64 -6.46
C LYS A 252 -9.09 33.54 -7.91
N GLN A 253 -7.77 33.54 -8.13
CA GLN A 253 -7.22 33.42 -9.47
C GLN A 253 -7.43 32.03 -10.08
N LEU A 254 -7.26 30.96 -9.29
CA LEU A 254 -7.54 29.59 -9.74
C LEU A 254 -9.00 29.47 -10.19
N ASN A 255 -9.94 30.00 -9.40
CA ASN A 255 -11.35 29.97 -9.77
C ASN A 255 -11.64 30.72 -11.07
N LYS A 256 -10.95 31.83 -11.34
CA LYS A 256 -11.11 32.57 -12.61
C LYS A 256 -10.67 31.72 -13.80
N TYR A 257 -9.50 31.07 -13.71
CA TYR A 257 -9.01 30.18 -14.76
C TYR A 257 -9.92 28.98 -14.99
N LEU A 258 -10.36 28.33 -13.91
CA LEU A 258 -11.29 27.20 -14.01
C LEU A 258 -12.60 27.63 -14.66
N ALA A 259 -13.17 28.77 -14.25
CA ALA A 259 -14.40 29.30 -14.84
C ALA A 259 -14.22 29.64 -16.33
N SER A 260 -13.10 30.24 -16.74
CA SER A 260 -12.84 30.54 -18.17
C SER A 260 -12.71 29.28 -19.03
N LEU A 261 -12.34 28.14 -18.45
CA LEU A 261 -12.26 26.85 -19.13
C LEU A 261 -13.55 26.02 -19.00
N GLY A 262 -14.60 26.57 -18.35
CA GLY A 262 -15.87 25.86 -18.13
C GLY A 262 -15.85 24.84 -16.99
N PHE A 263 -14.85 24.90 -16.11
CA PHE A 263 -14.73 23.98 -14.97
C PHE A 263 -15.35 24.50 -13.69
N GLU A 264 -15.92 23.57 -12.94
CA GLU A 264 -16.36 23.76 -11.56
C GLU A 264 -15.49 22.96 -10.60
N LYS A 265 -15.29 23.50 -9.39
CA LYS A 265 -14.60 22.77 -8.31
C LYS A 265 -15.55 21.77 -7.66
N HIS A 266 -14.99 20.66 -7.19
CA HIS A 266 -15.74 19.72 -6.37
C HIS A 266 -15.91 20.28 -4.94
N PRO A 267 -17.14 20.52 -4.47
CA PRO A 267 -17.38 21.15 -3.16
C PRO A 267 -16.81 20.30 -2.02
N ASP A 268 -17.13 19.00 -2.00
CA ASP A 268 -16.78 18.11 -0.88
C ASP A 268 -15.32 17.65 -0.85
N LYS A 269 -14.56 17.91 -1.91
CA LYS A 269 -13.14 17.53 -2.01
C LYS A 269 -12.20 18.73 -1.93
N THR A 270 -12.74 19.90 -1.65
CA THR A 270 -11.96 21.14 -1.51
C THR A 270 -11.66 21.38 -0.04
N PHE A 271 -10.38 21.47 0.29
CA PHE A 271 -9.89 21.86 1.61
C PHE A 271 -9.10 23.17 1.50
N ILE A 272 -9.51 24.18 2.27
CA ILE A 272 -8.84 25.48 2.35
C ILE A 272 -8.63 25.81 3.82
N GLY A 273 -7.39 25.84 4.27
CA GLY A 273 -7.12 25.99 5.70
C GLY A 273 -5.65 26.04 6.08
N LYS A 274 -5.42 25.93 7.39
CA LYS A 274 -4.08 25.79 7.95
C LYS A 274 -3.54 24.40 7.64
N VAL A 275 -2.28 24.33 7.21
CA VAL A 275 -1.53 23.09 6.98
C VAL A 275 -1.50 22.22 8.24
N SER A 276 -1.37 22.83 9.43
CA SER A 276 -1.29 22.11 10.72
C SER A 276 -2.54 21.28 11.06
N ARG A 277 -3.68 21.54 10.41
CA ARG A 277 -4.90 20.71 10.56
C ARG A 277 -4.85 19.41 9.77
N GLY A 278 -3.85 19.26 8.91
CA GLY A 278 -3.71 18.13 8.01
C GLY A 278 -4.55 18.25 6.74
N PHE A 279 -4.04 17.70 5.64
CA PHE A 279 -4.78 17.56 4.39
C PHE A 279 -4.37 16.30 3.63
N ASP A 280 -5.27 15.80 2.78
CA ASP A 280 -5.06 14.63 1.93
C ASP A 280 -4.47 15.05 0.57
N TRP A 281 -3.32 14.47 0.22
CA TRP A 281 -2.76 14.53 -1.11
C TRP A 281 -2.37 13.14 -1.61
N LEU A 282 -3.02 12.68 -2.68
CA LEU A 282 -2.78 11.37 -3.31
C LEU A 282 -2.79 10.19 -2.32
N GLY A 283 -3.60 10.28 -1.25
CA GLY A 283 -3.74 9.26 -0.22
C GLY A 283 -2.76 9.36 0.95
N ALA A 284 -1.81 10.30 0.91
CA ALA A 284 -0.96 10.66 2.03
C ALA A 284 -1.62 11.74 2.89
N TRP A 285 -1.45 11.66 4.21
CA TRP A 285 -1.85 12.70 5.16
C TRP A 285 -0.66 13.61 5.42
N LEU A 286 -0.78 14.90 5.08
CA LEU A 286 0.31 15.87 5.23
C LEU A 286 -0.05 16.96 6.23
N THR A 287 0.92 17.34 7.06
CA THR A 287 0.87 18.47 7.99
C THR A 287 2.09 19.37 7.79
N ASP A 288 2.33 20.31 8.71
CA ASP A 288 3.52 21.16 8.69
C ASP A 288 4.81 20.39 9.01
N LYS A 289 4.69 19.10 9.37
CA LYS A 289 5.78 18.15 9.56
C LYS A 289 6.04 17.27 8.32
N GLY A 290 5.39 17.56 7.19
CA GLY A 290 5.43 16.73 5.99
C GLY A 290 4.40 15.61 6.04
N VAL A 291 4.69 14.46 5.43
CA VAL A 291 3.84 13.27 5.51
C VAL A 291 3.87 12.71 6.93
N VAL A 292 2.70 12.48 7.51
CA VAL A 292 2.55 11.90 8.87
C VAL A 292 1.82 10.55 8.86
N GLY A 293 1.35 10.09 7.70
CA GLY A 293 0.67 8.80 7.57
C GLY A 293 -0.24 8.71 6.36
N ILE A 294 -1.16 7.75 6.39
CA ILE A 294 -2.17 7.52 5.36
C ILE A 294 -3.38 8.43 5.62
N ALA A 295 -3.92 9.05 4.57
CA ALA A 295 -5.10 9.89 4.68
C ALA A 295 -6.31 9.10 5.26
N PRO A 296 -7.09 9.68 6.19
CA PRO A 296 -8.28 9.02 6.74
C PRO A 296 -9.26 8.56 5.66
N ARG A 297 -9.44 9.35 4.60
CA ARG A 297 -10.26 9.00 3.44
C ARG A 297 -9.77 7.75 2.73
N ALA A 298 -8.46 7.61 2.54
CA ALA A 298 -7.87 6.43 1.91
C ALA A 298 -8.06 5.17 2.78
N LEU A 299 -7.98 5.31 4.11
CA LEU A 299 -8.28 4.23 5.06
C LEU A 299 -9.76 3.81 5.03
N THR A 300 -10.69 4.78 5.01
CA THR A 300 -12.12 4.50 4.89
C THR A 300 -12.43 3.78 3.58
N ASN A 301 -11.91 4.28 2.45
CA ASN A 301 -12.05 3.63 1.15
C ASN A 301 -11.47 2.21 1.15
N HIS A 302 -10.35 1.99 1.84
CA HIS A 302 -9.78 0.65 2.00
C HIS A 302 -10.73 -0.28 2.74
N ARG A 303 -11.24 0.14 3.90
CA ARG A 303 -12.18 -0.63 4.73
C ARG A 303 -13.45 -0.97 3.96
N GLU A 304 -14.04 0.02 3.27
CA GLU A 304 -15.20 -0.20 2.43
C GLU A 304 -14.91 -1.17 1.29
N LYS A 305 -13.75 -1.05 0.63
CA LYS A 305 -13.38 -1.95 -0.46
C LYS A 305 -13.20 -3.38 0.03
N VAL A 306 -12.59 -3.58 1.21
CA VAL A 306 -12.52 -4.91 1.85
C VAL A 306 -13.92 -5.45 2.12
N ARG A 307 -14.81 -4.64 2.70
CA ARG A 307 -16.20 -5.03 2.98
C ARG A 307 -16.94 -5.44 1.71
N ARG A 308 -16.91 -4.60 0.67
CA ARG A 308 -17.56 -4.88 -0.63
C ARG A 308 -16.99 -6.13 -1.30
N LEU A 309 -15.67 -6.33 -1.25
CA LEU A 309 -15.05 -7.55 -1.81
C LEU A 309 -15.53 -8.80 -1.07
N TYR A 310 -15.60 -8.73 0.26
CA TYR A 310 -16.13 -9.81 1.08
C TYR A 310 -17.60 -10.12 0.74
N GLU A 311 -18.46 -9.09 0.69
CA GLU A 311 -19.88 -9.22 0.34
C GLU A 311 -20.10 -9.79 -1.07
N GLN A 312 -19.41 -9.24 -2.08
CA GLN A 312 -19.55 -9.66 -3.49
C GLN A 312 -19.12 -11.10 -3.73
N THR A 313 -18.20 -11.63 -2.91
CA THR A 313 -17.66 -12.99 -3.07
C THR A 313 -18.27 -13.98 -2.08
N ARG A 314 -19.37 -13.62 -1.39
CA ARG A 314 -20.06 -14.50 -0.42
C ARG A 314 -20.59 -15.80 -1.03
N HIS A 315 -20.89 -15.80 -2.32
CA HIS A 315 -21.34 -16.98 -3.07
C HIS A 315 -20.18 -17.90 -3.51
N TRP A 316 -18.92 -17.51 -3.26
CA TRP A 316 -17.75 -18.35 -3.55
C TRP A 316 -17.39 -19.25 -2.38
N SER A 317 -16.52 -20.24 -2.61
CA SER A 317 -15.95 -21.04 -1.51
C SER A 317 -15.15 -20.15 -0.55
N LYS A 318 -15.18 -20.49 0.75
CA LYS A 318 -14.50 -19.73 1.82
C LYS A 318 -13.02 -19.47 1.49
N THR A 319 -12.32 -20.48 0.95
CA THR A 319 -10.90 -20.37 0.55
C THR A 319 -10.69 -19.36 -0.57
N LYS A 320 -11.55 -19.35 -1.60
CA LYS A 320 -11.45 -18.42 -2.74
C LYS A 320 -11.81 -16.99 -2.33
N GLN A 321 -12.82 -16.83 -1.47
CA GLN A 321 -13.20 -15.56 -0.85
C GLN A 321 -12.03 -14.98 -0.01
N ALA A 322 -11.46 -15.78 0.90
CA ALA A 322 -10.34 -15.36 1.74
C ALA A 322 -9.12 -14.95 0.91
N ARG A 323 -8.75 -15.73 -0.11
CA ARG A 323 -7.64 -15.39 -1.03
C ARG A 323 -7.87 -14.06 -1.74
N ARG A 324 -9.07 -13.83 -2.28
CA ARG A 324 -9.38 -12.58 -3.00
C ARG A 324 -9.24 -11.34 -2.12
N VAL A 325 -9.71 -11.41 -0.87
CA VAL A 325 -9.59 -10.34 0.11
C VAL A 325 -8.13 -10.15 0.53
N SER A 326 -7.41 -11.25 0.79
CA SER A 326 -5.99 -11.23 1.16
C SER A 326 -5.12 -10.58 0.08
N ASP A 327 -5.28 -10.97 -1.19
CA ASP A 327 -4.54 -10.39 -2.32
C ASP A 327 -4.72 -8.87 -2.44
N TYR A 328 -5.94 -8.38 -2.20
CA TYR A 328 -6.21 -6.95 -2.19
C TYR A 328 -5.51 -6.26 -1.01
N ARG A 329 -5.60 -6.83 0.20
CA ARG A 329 -4.95 -6.28 1.39
C ARG A 329 -3.43 -6.26 1.24
N ALA A 330 -2.82 -7.30 0.69
CA ALA A 330 -1.40 -7.37 0.43
C ALA A 330 -0.93 -6.23 -0.50
N ARG A 331 -1.61 -6.03 -1.64
CA ARG A 331 -1.30 -4.91 -2.55
C ARG A 331 -1.50 -3.54 -1.90
N TRP A 332 -2.57 -3.38 -1.12
CA TRP A 332 -2.84 -2.12 -0.41
C TRP A 332 -1.80 -1.83 0.67
N LYS A 333 -1.33 -2.86 1.40
CA LYS A 333 -0.23 -2.74 2.36
C LYS A 333 1.08 -2.30 1.70
N ILE A 334 1.42 -2.82 0.53
CA ILE A 334 2.60 -2.37 -0.25
C ILE A 334 2.51 -0.88 -0.54
N TRP A 335 1.35 -0.42 -1.03
CA TRP A 335 1.14 1.02 -1.27
C TRP A 335 1.18 1.85 0.02
N GLY A 336 0.54 1.38 1.10
CA GLY A 336 0.51 2.07 2.39
C GLY A 336 1.90 2.19 3.03
N ALA A 337 2.71 1.13 2.94
CA ALA A 337 4.10 1.15 3.37
C ALA A 337 4.91 2.19 2.58
N MET A 338 4.68 2.31 1.26
CA MET A 338 5.34 3.33 0.44
C MET A 338 4.95 4.76 0.80
N VAL A 339 3.71 5.01 1.25
CA VAL A 339 3.30 6.31 1.79
C VAL A 339 3.99 6.56 3.14
N GLY A 340 4.13 5.53 3.97
CA GLY A 340 4.92 5.58 5.21
C GLY A 340 6.40 5.89 4.98
N LEU A 341 7.02 5.38 3.92
CA LEU A 341 8.41 5.67 3.56
C LEU A 341 8.67 7.16 3.22
N LEU A 342 7.62 7.93 2.90
CA LEU A 342 7.71 9.34 2.50
C LEU A 342 7.58 10.32 3.68
N SER A 343 7.31 9.85 4.90
CA SER A 343 7.34 10.70 6.10
C SER A 343 8.77 11.09 6.47
N SER A 344 9.09 12.37 6.33
CA SER A 344 10.30 13.00 6.88
C SER A 344 10.22 13.23 8.40
N ALA A 345 9.09 12.88 9.02
CA ALA A 345 9.07 12.62 10.46
C ALA A 345 9.74 11.26 10.72
N PRO A 346 10.58 11.10 11.76
CA PRO A 346 10.91 9.80 12.33
C PRO A 346 9.62 9.22 12.90
N SER A 347 8.84 8.68 12.00
CA SER A 347 7.54 8.07 12.19
C SER A 347 7.36 7.11 11.03
N TYR A 348 8.38 6.28 10.78
CA TYR A 348 8.03 4.88 10.60
C TYR A 348 7.13 4.56 11.77
N ALA A 349 5.86 4.36 11.45
CA ALA A 349 4.95 3.70 12.35
C ALA A 349 5.73 2.48 12.86
N LEU A 350 6.14 2.59 14.12
CA LEU A 350 6.31 1.48 15.02
C LEU A 350 5.27 0.45 14.64
N ILE A 351 5.67 -0.78 14.37
CA ILE A 351 4.96 -2.04 14.64
C ILE A 351 5.71 -3.10 13.85
N GLU A 352 6.71 -3.68 14.50
CA GLU A 352 6.97 -5.10 14.43
C GLU A 352 7.17 -5.48 15.89
N VAL A 353 6.09 -5.94 16.52
CA VAL A 353 6.13 -6.45 17.89
C VAL A 353 6.60 -7.88 17.76
N ILE A 354 7.84 -8.12 18.13
CA ILE A 354 8.39 -9.45 18.17
C ILE A 354 8.31 -9.94 19.62
N ARG A 355 7.68 -11.09 19.84
CA ARG A 355 7.57 -11.69 21.17
C ARG A 355 8.71 -12.68 21.35
N GLN A 356 9.46 -12.56 22.45
CA GLN A 356 10.56 -13.48 22.76
C GLN A 356 10.10 -14.94 22.74
N GLY A 357 10.83 -15.80 22.01
CA GLY A 357 10.67 -17.26 22.07
C GLY A 357 9.31 -17.83 21.64
N GLY A 358 8.43 -17.03 21.04
CA GLY A 358 7.08 -17.45 20.59
C GLY A 358 6.95 -17.61 19.06
N ALA A 359 5.76 -17.98 18.59
CA ALA A 359 5.47 -18.09 17.14
C ALA A 359 5.67 -16.76 16.37
N ASP A 360 5.57 -15.62 17.09
CA ASP A 360 5.78 -14.27 16.58
C ASP A 360 7.21 -13.73 16.88
N ALA A 361 8.18 -14.62 17.16
CA ALA A 361 9.57 -14.26 17.46
C ALA A 361 10.38 -13.80 16.23
N THR A 362 9.82 -13.92 15.04
CA THR A 362 10.50 -13.54 13.80
C THR A 362 9.62 -12.65 12.94
N TRP A 363 10.07 -11.43 12.69
CA TRP A 363 9.56 -10.64 11.60
C TRP A 363 10.26 -11.01 10.29
N ARG A 364 9.53 -11.13 9.18
CA ARG A 364 10.09 -11.41 7.84
C ARG A 364 9.44 -10.58 6.75
N VAL A 365 10.24 -10.09 5.81
CA VAL A 365 9.77 -9.50 4.54
C VAL A 365 10.41 -10.21 3.35
N PRO A 366 9.61 -10.65 2.35
CA PRO A 366 10.16 -11.22 1.14
C PRO A 366 10.83 -10.14 0.28
N VAL A 367 12.00 -10.49 -0.26
CA VAL A 367 12.85 -9.60 -1.04
C VAL A 367 13.27 -10.30 -2.33
N ASN A 368 13.06 -9.64 -3.46
CA ASN A 368 13.56 -10.06 -4.76
C ASN A 368 14.22 -8.86 -5.43
N LEU A 369 15.55 -8.91 -5.55
CA LEU A 369 16.38 -7.81 -6.05
C LEU A 369 17.25 -8.29 -7.20
N THR A 370 17.46 -7.40 -8.16
CA THR A 370 18.41 -7.60 -9.26
C THR A 370 19.24 -6.34 -9.40
N ILE A 371 20.56 -6.50 -9.39
CA ILE A 371 21.51 -5.44 -9.73
C ILE A 371 21.97 -5.70 -11.17
N PRO A 372 21.76 -4.76 -12.10
CA PRO A 372 22.21 -4.93 -13.49
C PRO A 372 23.73 -5.05 -13.54
N GLY A 373 24.23 -5.78 -14.53
CA GLY A 373 25.67 -5.85 -14.78
C GLY A 373 26.23 -4.47 -15.14
N THR A 374 27.48 -4.22 -14.76
CA THR A 374 28.19 -2.98 -15.08
C THR A 374 29.44 -3.29 -15.89
N ALA A 375 29.70 -2.48 -16.90
CA ALA A 375 30.93 -2.55 -17.69
C ALA A 375 32.10 -1.96 -16.87
N ALA A 376 32.59 -2.71 -15.88
CA ALA A 376 33.82 -2.36 -15.19
C ALA A 376 34.97 -3.15 -15.83
N SER A 377 35.83 -2.48 -16.61
CA SER A 377 37.10 -3.03 -17.09
C SER A 377 38.24 -2.56 -16.18
N GLY A 378 38.89 -3.47 -15.48
CA GLY A 378 40.07 -3.16 -14.67
C GLY A 378 41.32 -3.77 -15.28
N ASN A 379 42.30 -2.95 -15.66
CA ASN A 379 43.64 -3.41 -16.01
C ASN A 379 44.51 -3.26 -14.75
N GLY A 380 44.48 -4.25 -13.85
CA GLY A 380 45.11 -4.14 -12.52
C GLY A 380 45.95 -5.35 -12.16
N SER A 381 47.27 -5.21 -12.19
CA SER A 381 48.28 -6.23 -11.84
C SER A 381 48.33 -6.63 -10.35
N SER A 382 47.31 -6.32 -9.54
CA SER A 382 47.28 -6.68 -8.12
C SER A 382 46.89 -8.15 -7.95
N ARG A 383 47.89 -9.01 -7.78
CA ARG A 383 47.81 -10.47 -7.73
C ARG A 383 47.05 -11.05 -6.52
N ASN A 384 46.14 -10.34 -5.84
CA ASN A 384 45.56 -10.80 -4.55
C ASN A 384 44.01 -10.70 -4.39
N SER A 385 43.21 -10.61 -5.46
CA SER A 385 41.78 -10.23 -5.34
C SER A 385 40.78 -11.26 -5.88
N LEU A 386 40.14 -12.04 -4.99
CA LEU A 386 38.94 -12.82 -5.34
C LEU A 386 37.70 -11.91 -5.34
N ALA A 387 37.23 -11.46 -6.50
CA ALA A 387 36.07 -10.57 -6.59
C ALA A 387 34.74 -11.31 -6.34
N THR A 388 33.99 -10.90 -5.30
CA THR A 388 32.63 -11.41 -5.07
C THR A 388 31.62 -10.74 -6.03
N PRO A 389 30.82 -11.51 -6.80
CA PRO A 389 29.87 -10.96 -7.76
C PRO A 389 28.64 -10.30 -7.13
N ALA A 390 28.33 -10.59 -5.86
CA ALA A 390 27.22 -9.98 -5.13
C ALA A 390 27.38 -10.19 -3.61
N TYR A 391 26.97 -9.21 -2.80
CA TYR A 391 26.91 -9.33 -1.34
C TYR A 391 25.86 -8.40 -0.72
N VAL A 392 25.44 -8.70 0.52
CA VAL A 392 24.57 -7.82 1.33
C VAL A 392 25.38 -7.24 2.48
N SER A 393 25.32 -5.91 2.67
CA SER A 393 26.04 -5.22 3.74
C SER A 393 25.31 -3.97 4.21
N ARG A 394 25.85 -3.33 5.26
CA ARG A 394 25.42 -2.00 5.69
C ARG A 394 25.93 -0.94 4.68
N PRO A 395 25.18 0.12 4.38
CA PRO A 395 25.58 1.15 3.42
C PRO A 395 26.96 1.76 3.69
N GLU A 396 27.31 1.96 4.96
CA GLU A 396 28.59 2.54 5.38
C GLU A 396 29.79 1.61 5.21
N LEU A 397 29.56 0.30 5.04
CA LEU A 397 30.61 -0.72 4.87
C LEU A 397 30.84 -1.09 3.39
N VAL A 398 30.20 -0.37 2.48
CA VAL A 398 30.32 -0.59 1.05
C VAL A 398 31.67 -0.06 0.57
N ALA A 399 32.63 -0.97 0.33
CA ALA A 399 33.99 -0.60 -0.06
C ALA A 399 34.10 -0.17 -1.54
N ILE A 400 34.92 0.88 -1.80
CA ILE A 400 35.27 1.38 -3.14
C ILE A 400 36.49 0.62 -3.72
N GLN A 401 37.31 0.00 -2.85
CA GLN A 401 38.49 -0.77 -3.25
C GLN A 401 38.66 -2.01 -2.39
N GLY A 402 38.62 -3.17 -3.04
CA GLY A 402 38.91 -4.47 -2.44
C GLY A 402 37.72 -5.44 -2.50
N PRO A 403 37.99 -6.75 -2.70
CA PRO A 403 36.97 -7.75 -2.52
C PRO A 403 36.48 -7.71 -1.06
N CYS A 404 35.33 -8.32 -0.81
CA CYS A 404 34.74 -8.51 0.52
C CYS A 404 35.72 -9.18 1.55
N MET A 405 36.95 -9.54 1.13
CA MET A 405 38.05 -10.10 1.93
C MET A 405 38.99 -9.09 2.62
N ARG A 406 39.01 -7.80 2.26
CA ARG A 406 39.95 -6.86 2.93
C ARG A 406 39.46 -6.28 4.26
N ASN A 407 38.15 -6.38 4.57
CA ASN A 407 37.66 -5.91 5.87
C ASN A 407 36.45 -6.72 6.41
N PRO A 408 36.59 -8.03 6.61
CA PRO A 408 35.55 -8.88 7.19
C PRO A 408 35.22 -8.54 8.66
N ASN A 409 36.02 -7.69 9.31
CA ASN A 409 35.88 -7.33 10.71
C ASN A 409 34.85 -6.21 10.98
N GLU A 410 34.34 -5.54 9.95
CA GLU A 410 33.47 -4.37 10.17
C GLU A 410 31.97 -4.71 10.27
N GLN A 411 31.54 -5.87 9.74
CA GLN A 411 30.16 -6.35 9.87
C GLN A 411 30.08 -7.52 10.84
N THR A 412 30.09 -7.22 12.14
CA THR A 412 29.96 -8.23 13.20
C THR A 412 28.61 -8.94 13.11
N LEU A 413 28.63 -10.23 12.80
CA LEU A 413 27.48 -11.11 12.90
C LEU A 413 27.53 -11.88 14.22
N THR A 414 26.36 -12.22 14.74
CA THR A 414 26.17 -13.00 15.94
C THR A 414 25.08 -14.04 15.72
N MET A 415 24.93 -14.94 16.69
CA MET A 415 23.89 -15.96 16.70
C MET A 415 23.04 -15.78 17.96
N THR A 416 21.72 -15.88 17.82
CA THR A 416 20.82 -15.96 18.97
C THR A 416 20.96 -17.32 19.67
N SER A 417 20.52 -17.39 20.91
CA SER A 417 20.55 -18.58 21.76
C SER A 417 19.73 -19.75 21.21
N ASP A 418 18.78 -19.48 20.31
CA ASP A 418 17.98 -20.45 19.57
C ASP A 418 18.40 -20.64 18.10
N GLY A 419 19.55 -20.09 17.70
CA GLY A 419 20.23 -20.47 16.45
C GLY A 419 19.91 -19.65 15.21
N PHE A 420 19.45 -18.40 15.35
CA PHE A 420 19.34 -17.44 14.24
C PHE A 420 20.62 -16.63 14.08
N TYR A 421 21.12 -16.52 12.85
CA TYR A 421 22.39 -15.88 12.52
C TYR A 421 22.18 -14.56 11.75
N GLY A 422 22.83 -13.49 12.22
CA GLY A 422 22.73 -12.18 11.56
C GLY A 422 23.43 -11.05 12.29
N ILE A 423 23.18 -9.81 11.87
CA ILE A 423 23.73 -8.61 12.49
C ILE A 423 23.08 -8.42 13.86
N SER A 424 23.89 -8.27 14.92
CA SER A 424 23.37 -7.97 16.25
C SER A 424 22.68 -6.60 16.26
N LEU A 425 21.42 -6.56 16.72
CA LEU A 425 20.72 -5.33 17.08
C LEU A 425 20.71 -5.09 18.59
N GLY A 426 20.95 -6.15 19.38
CA GLY A 426 20.99 -6.16 20.83
C GLY A 426 21.29 -7.57 21.37
N PRO A 427 21.24 -7.76 22.70
CA PRO A 427 21.37 -9.09 23.30
C PRO A 427 20.28 -10.02 22.77
N ASP A 428 20.68 -11.18 22.26
CA ASP A 428 19.80 -12.21 21.70
C ASP A 428 18.82 -11.73 20.60
N LEU A 429 19.19 -10.69 19.86
CA LEU A 429 18.37 -10.06 18.82
C LEU A 429 19.20 -9.81 17.56
N VAL A 430 18.76 -10.39 16.43
CA VAL A 430 19.50 -10.32 15.16
C VAL A 430 18.65 -9.84 13.98
N LEU A 431 19.28 -9.11 13.07
CA LEU A 431 18.82 -8.83 11.72
C LEU A 431 19.53 -9.77 10.74
N GLY A 432 18.80 -10.68 10.11
CA GLY A 432 19.35 -11.69 9.21
C GLY A 432 18.69 -11.72 7.84
N ILE A 433 19.26 -12.52 6.92
CA ILE A 433 18.70 -12.77 5.59
C ILE A 433 18.58 -14.27 5.34
N SER A 434 17.56 -14.71 4.62
CA SER A 434 17.38 -16.09 4.16
C SER A 434 17.11 -16.12 2.66
N GLY A 435 17.40 -17.23 1.99
CA GLY A 435 17.18 -17.43 0.56
C GLY A 435 18.46 -17.54 -0.26
N THR A 436 18.35 -17.36 -1.57
CA THR A 436 19.43 -17.64 -2.51
C THR A 436 19.92 -16.38 -3.20
N MET A 437 21.23 -16.22 -3.22
CA MET A 437 21.92 -15.19 -3.95
C MET A 437 22.74 -15.80 -5.07
N THR A 438 22.67 -15.21 -6.25
CA THR A 438 23.43 -15.64 -7.42
C THR A 438 24.14 -14.46 -8.05
N GLY A 439 25.35 -14.70 -8.54
CA GLY A 439 26.13 -13.69 -9.22
C GLY A 439 27.07 -14.31 -10.25
N SER A 440 27.31 -13.58 -11.34
CA SER A 440 28.25 -13.97 -12.39
C SER A 440 29.29 -12.88 -12.63
N SER A 441 30.51 -13.33 -12.92
CA SER A 441 31.65 -12.50 -13.33
C SER A 441 32.29 -13.09 -14.59
N GLN A 442 32.78 -12.23 -15.49
CA GLN A 442 33.58 -12.66 -16.64
C GLN A 442 35.06 -12.64 -16.26
N TYR A 443 35.75 -13.74 -16.48
CA TYR A 443 37.21 -13.86 -16.36
C TYR A 443 37.83 -14.14 -17.73
N ALA A 444 39.15 -13.98 -17.84
CA ALA A 444 39.91 -14.32 -19.04
C ALA A 444 39.72 -15.79 -19.46
N THR A 445 39.46 -16.67 -18.49
CA THR A 445 39.22 -18.11 -18.68
C THR A 445 37.77 -18.47 -19.00
N GLY A 446 36.85 -17.49 -19.01
CA GLY A 446 35.44 -17.68 -19.29
C GLY A 446 34.51 -17.13 -18.20
N ARG A 447 33.20 -17.30 -18.40
CA ARG A 447 32.17 -16.85 -17.46
C ARG A 447 32.09 -17.82 -16.28
N VAL A 448 32.14 -17.26 -15.08
CA VAL A 448 31.96 -17.98 -13.82
C VAL A 448 30.70 -17.49 -13.14
N THR A 449 29.87 -18.43 -12.69
CA THR A 449 28.67 -18.16 -11.91
C THR A 449 28.79 -18.88 -10.58
N GLY A 450 28.44 -18.21 -9.49
CA GLY A 450 28.34 -18.84 -8.20
C GLY A 450 27.11 -18.38 -7.43
N SER A 451 26.80 -19.17 -6.40
CA SER A 451 25.58 -19.01 -5.60
C SER A 451 25.84 -19.33 -4.13
N ALA A 452 25.09 -18.65 -3.26
CA ALA A 452 25.00 -18.95 -1.84
C ALA A 452 23.53 -19.05 -1.45
N THR A 453 23.19 -20.08 -0.67
CA THR A 453 21.84 -20.30 -0.13
C THR A 453 21.90 -20.28 1.38
N LEU A 454 21.16 -19.35 1.98
CA LEU A 454 20.97 -19.21 3.41
C LEU A 454 19.65 -19.85 3.84
N ALA A 455 19.69 -20.66 4.88
CA ALA A 455 18.51 -21.21 5.55
C ALA A 455 17.62 -20.10 6.12
N ASP A 456 16.42 -20.50 6.52
CA ASP A 456 15.44 -19.66 7.17
C ASP A 456 15.94 -18.96 8.45
N ASN A 457 16.92 -19.54 9.13
CA ASN A 457 17.57 -18.95 10.30
C ASN A 457 18.83 -18.14 9.95
N GLY A 458 19.09 -17.87 8.68
CA GLY A 458 20.24 -17.09 8.21
C GLY A 458 21.57 -17.83 8.21
N ILE A 459 21.59 -19.13 8.53
CA ILE A 459 22.79 -19.97 8.44
C ILE A 459 23.03 -20.34 6.97
N LEU A 460 24.29 -20.28 6.54
CA LEU A 460 24.68 -20.69 5.20
C LEU A 460 24.54 -22.22 5.04
N VAL A 461 23.71 -22.66 4.10
CA VAL A 461 23.39 -24.09 3.85
C VAL A 461 24.22 -24.65 2.71
N ASN A 462 24.29 -23.91 1.61
CA ASN A 462 24.99 -24.34 0.41
C ASN A 462 25.71 -23.16 -0.21
N GLN A 463 26.94 -23.38 -0.63
CA GLN A 463 27.75 -22.39 -1.31
C GLN A 463 28.63 -23.08 -2.35
N THR A 464 28.82 -22.43 -3.49
CA THR A 464 29.67 -22.98 -4.56
C THR A 464 31.15 -23.09 -4.14
N TYR A 465 31.61 -22.28 -3.17
CA TYR A 465 32.95 -22.37 -2.56
C TYR A 465 32.97 -21.74 -1.16
N SER A 466 33.83 -22.21 -0.24
CA SER A 466 33.94 -21.69 1.13
C SER A 466 34.86 -20.49 1.24
N GLN A 467 34.31 -19.35 1.63
CA GLN A 467 35.05 -18.15 2.02
C GLN A 467 34.56 -17.73 3.42
N PRO A 468 35.30 -18.06 4.50
CA PRO A 468 34.85 -17.81 5.87
C PRO A 468 34.72 -16.31 6.23
N LEU A 469 35.17 -15.41 5.34
CA LEU A 469 35.27 -13.98 5.58
C LEU A 469 34.09 -13.17 4.99
N CYS A 470 33.12 -13.81 4.32
CA CYS A 470 32.04 -13.09 3.62
C CYS A 470 30.66 -13.75 3.83
N PRO A 471 30.02 -13.54 4.99
CA PRO A 471 28.88 -14.36 5.42
C PRO A 471 27.61 -14.21 4.57
N TRP A 472 27.41 -13.05 3.92
CA TRP A 472 26.27 -12.79 3.02
C TRP A 472 26.77 -12.47 1.60
N ALA A 473 27.71 -13.26 1.08
CA ALA A 473 28.26 -13.11 -0.26
C ALA A 473 27.96 -14.32 -1.15
N ALA A 474 27.79 -14.08 -2.45
CA ALA A 474 27.76 -15.14 -3.45
C ALA A 474 29.23 -15.42 -3.82
N PRO A 475 29.78 -16.61 -3.55
CA PRO A 475 31.15 -16.94 -3.91
C PRO A 475 31.28 -17.18 -5.42
N THR A 476 32.52 -17.27 -5.91
CA THR A 476 32.86 -17.67 -7.30
C THR A 476 33.46 -19.07 -7.31
N VAL A 477 33.44 -19.77 -8.46
CA VAL A 477 34.17 -21.06 -8.57
C VAL A 477 35.68 -20.86 -8.53
N ALA A 478 36.38 -21.76 -7.86
CA ALA A 478 37.83 -21.87 -7.95
C ALA A 478 38.21 -22.43 -9.34
N ALA A 479 38.91 -21.64 -10.15
CA ALA A 479 39.82 -22.27 -11.10
C ALA A 479 40.96 -22.87 -10.28
N GLY A 480 41.29 -24.15 -10.52
CA GLY A 480 42.25 -24.90 -9.70
C GLY A 480 43.57 -24.16 -9.46
N SER A 481 44.14 -24.39 -8.27
CA SER A 481 45.49 -23.96 -7.80
C SER A 481 45.93 -22.55 -8.22
N GLU A 482 45.85 -21.60 -7.28
CA GLU A 482 46.62 -20.34 -7.31
C GLU A 482 46.42 -19.41 -8.53
N ALA A 483 45.36 -19.58 -9.33
CA ALA A 483 45.03 -18.64 -10.39
C ALA A 483 44.25 -17.45 -9.84
N TRP A 484 45.00 -16.42 -9.46
CA TRP A 484 44.53 -15.06 -9.17
C TRP A 484 43.84 -14.46 -10.40
N MET A 485 42.51 -14.55 -10.45
CA MET A 485 41.75 -14.07 -11.59
C MET A 485 41.22 -12.64 -11.36
N ASN A 486 41.73 -11.68 -12.11
CA ASN A 486 41.08 -10.39 -12.25
C ASN A 486 39.84 -10.56 -13.15
N PRO A 487 38.63 -10.18 -12.71
CA PRO A 487 37.49 -10.13 -13.62
C PRO A 487 37.77 -9.08 -14.71
N GLU A 488 37.72 -9.49 -15.98
CA GLU A 488 37.92 -8.59 -17.12
C GLU A 488 36.73 -7.65 -17.29
N THR A 489 35.51 -8.16 -17.04
CA THR A 489 34.27 -7.39 -17.07
C THR A 489 33.21 -7.94 -16.10
N MET A 490 32.44 -7.05 -15.47
CA MET A 490 31.33 -7.40 -14.57
C MET A 490 29.95 -7.26 -15.22
N SER A 491 29.85 -7.59 -16.51
CA SER A 491 28.71 -7.32 -17.40
C SER A 491 27.42 -8.09 -17.07
N TYR A 492 27.44 -9.05 -16.15
CA TYR A 492 26.28 -9.89 -15.84
C TYR A 492 25.50 -9.43 -14.60
N PRO A 493 24.16 -9.55 -14.58
CA PRO A 493 23.36 -9.19 -13.43
C PRO A 493 23.58 -10.15 -12.25
N SER A 494 23.41 -9.63 -11.03
CA SER A 494 23.38 -10.40 -9.79
C SER A 494 21.99 -10.34 -9.19
N THR A 495 21.51 -11.44 -8.61
CA THR A 495 20.16 -11.52 -8.05
C THR A 495 20.17 -12.04 -6.62
N PHE A 496 19.24 -11.54 -5.81
CA PHE A 496 18.93 -12.06 -4.48
C PHE A 496 17.43 -12.33 -4.42
N THR A 497 17.06 -13.58 -4.15
CA THR A 497 15.66 -13.99 -3.96
C THR A 497 15.55 -14.68 -2.61
N GLY A 498 14.79 -14.10 -1.70
CA GLY A 498 14.77 -14.55 -0.32
C GLY A 498 13.89 -13.72 0.58
N SER A 499 14.24 -13.65 1.86
CA SER A 499 13.61 -12.77 2.85
C SER A 499 14.68 -12.09 3.70
N VAL A 500 14.34 -10.93 4.24
CA VAL A 500 15.09 -10.30 5.34
C VAL A 500 14.25 -10.41 6.59
N PHE A 501 14.89 -10.71 7.71
CA PHE A 501 14.22 -11.02 8.96
C PHE A 501 14.86 -10.31 10.16
N VAL A 502 14.04 -10.00 11.16
CA VAL A 502 14.51 -9.66 12.50
C VAL A 502 14.00 -10.74 13.43
N HIS A 503 14.87 -11.32 14.24
CA HIS A 503 14.55 -12.42 15.13
C HIS A 503 14.96 -12.09 16.56
N ALA A 504 14.00 -12.21 17.50
CA ALA A 504 14.22 -12.03 18.93
C ALA A 504 14.21 -13.40 19.63
N GLY A 505 15.39 -13.84 20.05
CA GLY A 505 15.55 -15.10 20.77
C GLY A 505 14.89 -15.07 22.16
N PRO A 506 14.85 -16.22 22.86
CA PRO A 506 14.23 -16.37 24.17
C PRO A 506 14.73 -15.39 25.25
N ASN A 507 15.97 -14.92 25.13
CA ASN A 507 16.63 -14.03 26.08
C ASN A 507 16.75 -12.58 25.58
N ALA A 508 16.07 -12.22 24.49
CA ALA A 508 16.14 -10.85 23.95
C ALA A 508 15.58 -9.86 24.98
N LEU A 509 16.18 -8.70 25.18
CA LEU A 509 15.64 -7.73 26.14
C LEU A 509 14.42 -7.00 25.54
N PRO A 510 13.38 -6.69 26.35
CA PRO A 510 12.26 -5.87 25.88
C PRO A 510 12.72 -4.43 25.65
N GLY A 511 12.27 -3.82 24.56
CA GLY A 511 12.74 -2.48 24.19
C GLY A 511 12.50 -2.15 22.72
N THR A 512 12.88 -0.93 22.34
CA THR A 512 12.87 -0.50 20.93
C THR A 512 14.31 -0.47 20.42
N TYR A 513 14.58 -1.24 19.38
CA TYR A 513 15.90 -1.40 18.77
C TYR A 513 15.90 -0.78 17.40
N ASN A 514 16.93 0.01 17.10
CA ASN A 514 17.11 0.57 15.77
C ASN A 514 17.50 -0.54 14.80
N VAL A 515 16.83 -0.60 13.65
CA VAL A 515 17.18 -1.53 12.59
C VAL A 515 18.15 -0.83 11.64
N VAL A 516 19.28 -1.47 11.40
CA VAL A 516 20.32 -0.93 10.52
C VAL A 516 19.89 -1.11 9.06
N PRO A 517 20.01 -0.08 8.20
CA PRO A 517 19.75 -0.23 6.77
C PRO A 517 20.66 -1.28 6.14
N LEU A 518 20.15 -1.98 5.13
CA LEU A 518 20.95 -2.92 4.33
C LEU A 518 20.88 -2.56 2.86
N VAL A 519 21.97 -2.84 2.16
CA VAL A 519 22.08 -2.73 0.70
C VAL A 519 22.54 -4.05 0.13
N PHE A 520 21.91 -4.42 -0.98
CA PHE A 520 22.45 -5.41 -1.88
C PHE A 520 23.44 -4.70 -2.80
N ALA A 521 24.67 -5.20 -2.91
CA ALA A 521 25.78 -4.54 -3.57
C ALA A 521 26.56 -5.51 -4.48
N LYS A 522 27.20 -4.95 -5.51
CA LYS A 522 28.17 -5.64 -6.35
C LYS A 522 29.54 -4.95 -6.23
N PHE A 523 30.62 -5.70 -6.29
CA PHE A 523 31.97 -5.12 -6.29
C PHE A 523 32.19 -4.16 -7.48
N SER A 524 32.93 -3.07 -7.26
CA SER A 524 33.45 -2.20 -8.30
C SER A 524 34.92 -1.91 -8.02
N ALA A 525 35.78 -2.07 -9.03
CA ALA A 525 37.21 -1.75 -8.91
C ALA A 525 37.49 -0.24 -9.04
N TRP A 526 36.57 0.52 -9.65
CA TRP A 526 36.71 1.94 -9.92
C TRP A 526 35.33 2.63 -9.83
N GLY A 527 35.13 3.47 -8.81
CA GLY A 527 33.88 4.20 -8.58
C GLY A 527 32.93 3.56 -7.58
N SER A 528 31.83 4.24 -7.28
CA SER A 528 30.83 3.75 -6.32
C SER A 528 30.17 2.46 -6.83
N PRO A 529 30.19 1.36 -6.05
CA PRO A 529 29.56 0.11 -6.45
C PRO A 529 28.05 0.30 -6.67
N PRO A 530 27.46 -0.36 -7.68
CA PRO A 530 26.02 -0.34 -7.86
C PRO A 530 25.37 -1.04 -6.66
N THR A 531 24.45 -0.33 -6.01
CA THR A 531 23.72 -0.81 -4.83
C THR A 531 22.23 -0.68 -5.03
N VAL A 532 21.48 -1.59 -4.39
CA VAL A 532 20.02 -1.54 -4.30
C VAL A 532 19.66 -1.68 -2.82
N SER A 533 18.97 -0.67 -2.27
CA SER A 533 18.54 -0.67 -0.87
C SER A 533 17.52 -1.77 -0.60
N ILE A 534 17.71 -2.47 0.50
CA ILE A 534 16.73 -3.43 1.03
C ILE A 534 15.71 -2.64 1.86
N PRO A 535 14.40 -2.77 1.61
CA PRO A 535 13.38 -2.07 2.37
C PRO A 535 13.29 -2.65 3.80
N LEU A 536 13.65 -1.85 4.81
CA LEU A 536 13.62 -2.23 6.23
C LEU A 536 12.90 -1.15 7.07
N PRO A 537 12.26 -1.53 8.19
CA PRO A 537 11.78 -0.57 9.18
C PRO A 537 12.98 0.17 9.80
N SER A 538 12.76 1.36 10.37
CA SER A 538 13.83 2.08 11.10
C SER A 538 14.06 1.54 12.51
N ALA A 539 13.07 0.86 13.10
CA ALA A 539 13.16 0.27 14.42
C ALA A 539 12.18 -0.90 14.58
N VAL A 540 12.51 -1.81 15.49
CA VAL A 540 11.70 -2.97 15.91
C VAL A 540 11.48 -2.89 17.41
N ARG A 541 10.30 -3.31 17.88
CA ARG A 541 9.98 -3.34 19.31
C ARG A 541 9.87 -4.79 19.79
N VAL A 542 10.75 -5.18 20.70
CA VAL A 542 10.68 -6.49 21.38
C VAL A 542 9.78 -6.35 22.60
N LYS A 543 8.83 -7.27 22.74
CA LYS A 543 7.91 -7.32 23.88
C LYS A 543 7.97 -8.67 24.59
N LEU A 544 7.66 -8.64 25.89
CA LEU A 544 7.45 -9.85 26.67
C LEU A 544 6.14 -10.53 26.23
N PRO A 545 6.10 -11.87 26.21
CA PRO A 545 4.83 -12.60 26.09
C PRO A 545 3.93 -12.28 27.29
N VAL A 546 2.61 -12.24 27.10
CA VAL A 546 1.64 -12.11 28.20
C VAL A 546 1.38 -13.50 28.76
N SER A 547 1.61 -13.69 30.06
CA SER A 547 1.37 -14.95 30.75
C SER A 547 0.64 -14.66 32.05
N CYS A 548 -0.68 -14.91 32.05
CA CYS A 548 -1.57 -14.64 33.17
C CYS A 548 -2.54 -15.82 33.37
N THR A 549 -2.82 -16.15 34.63
CA THR A 549 -3.92 -17.03 35.01
C THR A 549 -5.02 -16.21 35.69
N VAL A 550 -6.27 -16.59 35.47
CA VAL A 550 -7.44 -15.95 36.09
C VAL A 550 -8.15 -16.99 36.94
N ASN A 551 -8.47 -16.64 38.17
CA ASN A 551 -9.26 -17.47 39.09
C ASN A 551 -10.39 -16.64 39.73
N ILE A 552 -11.49 -17.28 40.10
CA ILE A 552 -12.54 -16.70 40.93
C ILE A 552 -12.64 -17.53 42.22
N ASP A 553 -12.61 -16.88 43.37
CA ASP A 553 -12.63 -17.57 44.67
C ASP A 553 -13.92 -18.37 44.93
N THR A 554 -15.06 -17.84 44.47
CA THR A 554 -16.41 -18.36 44.70
C THR A 554 -17.16 -18.37 43.37
N PRO A 555 -16.93 -19.38 42.50
CA PRO A 555 -17.63 -19.48 41.21
C PRO A 555 -19.14 -19.74 41.38
N THR A 556 -19.55 -20.28 42.54
CA THR A 556 -20.96 -20.49 42.90
C THR A 556 -21.33 -19.57 44.05
N VAL A 557 -22.17 -18.57 43.79
CA VAL A 557 -22.62 -17.60 44.78
C VAL A 557 -23.92 -18.07 45.44
N GLN A 558 -23.91 -18.26 46.76
CA GLN A 558 -25.05 -18.76 47.52
C GLN A 558 -25.74 -17.62 48.29
N PHE A 559 -26.96 -17.27 47.89
CA PHE A 559 -27.78 -16.27 48.58
C PHE A 559 -28.62 -16.84 49.73
N GLY A 560 -28.59 -18.15 49.97
CA GLY A 560 -29.32 -18.79 51.09
C GLY A 560 -30.83 -18.55 51.07
N GLN A 561 -31.48 -18.80 52.21
CA GLN A 561 -32.93 -18.65 52.35
C GLN A 561 -33.32 -17.16 52.54
N ILE A 562 -34.37 -16.72 51.84
CA ILE A 562 -34.84 -15.33 51.87
C ILE A 562 -36.37 -15.30 51.87
N ASP A 563 -36.95 -14.32 52.55
CA ASP A 563 -38.38 -14.06 52.58
C ASP A 563 -38.86 -13.49 51.23
N ALA A 564 -39.87 -14.11 50.62
CA ALA A 564 -40.40 -13.72 49.31
C ALA A 564 -41.47 -12.61 49.36
N SER A 565 -41.82 -12.11 50.55
CA SER A 565 -42.83 -11.06 50.74
C SER A 565 -42.34 -9.63 50.43
N VAL A 566 -41.15 -9.49 49.85
CA VAL A 566 -40.46 -8.22 49.64
C VAL A 566 -40.93 -7.55 48.34
N ALA A 567 -41.25 -6.25 48.39
CA ALA A 567 -41.69 -5.47 47.24
C ALA A 567 -40.68 -5.50 46.08
N SER A 568 -41.18 -5.39 44.84
CA SER A 568 -40.34 -5.39 43.63
C SER A 568 -39.25 -4.32 43.68
N GLY A 569 -38.03 -4.67 43.27
CA GLY A 569 -36.88 -3.77 43.24
C GLY A 569 -36.19 -3.54 44.58
N GLN A 570 -36.60 -4.22 45.65
CA GLN A 570 -35.89 -4.16 46.93
C GLN A 570 -34.75 -5.17 47.02
N LEU A 571 -33.68 -4.75 47.70
CA LEU A 571 -32.50 -5.56 47.96
C LEU A 571 -32.82 -6.66 48.96
N MET A 572 -32.63 -7.90 48.53
CA MET A 572 -32.88 -9.09 49.32
C MET A 572 -31.62 -9.55 50.04
N ARG A 573 -30.50 -9.63 49.30
CA ARG A 573 -29.20 -10.05 49.86
C ARG A 573 -28.04 -9.60 48.99
N VAL A 574 -26.86 -9.49 49.60
CA VAL A 574 -25.60 -9.20 48.91
C VAL A 574 -24.61 -10.31 49.19
N GLN A 575 -23.84 -10.69 48.18
CA GLN A 575 -22.70 -11.61 48.27
C GLN A 575 -21.51 -11.02 47.51
N GLN A 576 -20.31 -11.46 47.86
CA GLN A 576 -19.08 -11.02 47.20
C GLN A 576 -18.28 -12.21 46.69
N SER A 577 -17.63 -12.02 45.54
CA SER A 577 -16.59 -12.90 45.03
C SER A 577 -15.38 -12.06 44.61
N THR A 578 -14.23 -12.68 44.46
CA THR A 578 -12.99 -12.03 44.05
C THR A 578 -12.46 -12.70 42.79
N ILE A 579 -12.29 -11.93 41.72
CA ILE A 579 -11.51 -12.32 40.55
C ILE A 579 -10.05 -11.98 40.81
N THR A 580 -9.22 -13.01 40.82
CA THR A 580 -7.76 -12.88 40.96
C THR A 580 -7.10 -13.13 39.62
N THR A 581 -6.34 -12.14 39.14
CA THR A 581 -5.48 -12.29 37.96
C THR A 581 -4.04 -12.35 38.41
N SER A 582 -3.36 -13.46 38.12
CA SER A 582 -1.96 -13.70 38.48
C SER A 582 -1.12 -13.72 37.21
N CYS A 583 -0.30 -12.69 37.02
CA CYS A 583 0.55 -12.56 35.84
C CYS A 583 2.03 -12.76 36.18
N THR A 584 2.73 -13.61 35.41
CA THR A 584 4.20 -13.71 35.47
C THR A 584 4.86 -12.70 34.53
N SER A 585 4.19 -12.32 33.44
CA SER A 585 4.64 -11.28 32.51
C SER A 585 3.45 -10.61 31.81
N VAL A 586 3.54 -9.30 31.53
CA VAL A 586 2.49 -8.53 30.85
C VAL A 586 3.08 -7.62 29.75
N ASP A 587 2.25 -7.30 28.75
CA ASP A 587 2.58 -6.34 27.70
C ASP A 587 2.02 -4.97 28.08
N ASP A 588 2.88 -4.11 28.61
CA ASP A 588 2.50 -2.77 29.10
C ASP A 588 2.46 -1.70 27.99
N GLY A 589 2.50 -2.10 26.72
CA GLY A 589 2.55 -1.19 25.59
C GLY A 589 3.85 -0.38 25.48
N GLY A 590 4.90 -0.75 26.21
CA GLY A 590 6.16 -0.02 26.30
C GLY A 590 6.11 1.19 27.24
N SER A 591 5.17 1.19 28.21
CA SER A 591 5.03 2.26 29.20
C SER A 591 6.05 2.17 30.36
N GLY A 592 6.72 1.02 30.52
CA GLY A 592 7.63 0.75 31.63
C GLY A 592 6.91 0.55 32.97
N THR A 593 5.59 0.41 32.95
CA THR A 593 4.76 0.29 34.16
C THR A 593 4.52 -1.17 34.57
N ASN A 594 4.83 -2.13 33.71
CA ASN A 594 4.50 -3.55 33.89
C ASN A 594 3.02 -3.76 34.23
N ARG A 595 2.13 -2.97 33.62
CA ARG A 595 0.68 -3.01 33.80
C ARG A 595 -0.02 -2.91 32.46
N MET A 596 -1.11 -3.66 32.29
CA MET A 596 -1.97 -3.62 31.10
C MET A 596 -3.44 -3.47 31.48
N PRO A 597 -4.25 -2.74 30.68
CA PRO A 597 -5.68 -2.64 30.92
C PRO A 597 -6.35 -4.00 30.68
N VAL A 598 -7.35 -4.31 31.49
CA VAL A 598 -8.11 -5.55 31.42
C VAL A 598 -9.58 -5.24 31.38
N THR A 599 -10.31 -5.97 30.54
CA THR A 599 -11.76 -5.85 30.42
C THR A 599 -12.45 -7.13 30.86
N LEU A 600 -13.62 -6.98 31.47
CA LEU A 600 -14.52 -8.05 31.86
C LEU A 600 -15.80 -7.95 31.04
N SER A 601 -16.21 -9.02 30.38
CA SER A 601 -17.55 -9.15 29.79
C SER A 601 -18.28 -10.32 30.43
N ALA A 602 -19.59 -10.20 30.61
CA ALA A 602 -20.42 -11.26 31.15
C ALA A 602 -21.54 -11.62 30.17
N GLN A 603 -21.86 -12.89 30.06
CA GLN A 603 -22.95 -13.38 29.23
C GLN A 603 -23.79 -14.41 29.98
N GLY A 604 -25.11 -14.20 30.07
CA GLY A 604 -26.03 -15.11 30.75
C GLY A 604 -27.50 -14.85 30.38
N THR A 605 -28.42 -15.59 31.01
CA THR A 605 -29.86 -15.41 30.79
C THR A 605 -30.31 -14.08 31.39
N VAL A 606 -30.67 -13.13 30.52
CA VAL A 606 -31.04 -11.77 30.92
C VAL A 606 -32.32 -11.76 31.77
N GLY A 607 -32.30 -10.97 32.85
CA GLY A 607 -33.43 -10.67 33.70
C GLY A 607 -34.39 -9.64 33.07
N ASP A 608 -34.89 -8.69 33.86
CA ASP A 608 -35.86 -7.70 33.35
C ASP A 608 -35.17 -6.63 32.52
N VAL A 609 -33.88 -6.43 32.77
CA VAL A 609 -33.00 -5.49 32.06
C VAL A 609 -31.68 -6.17 31.73
N SER A 610 -30.97 -5.66 30.71
CA SER A 610 -29.65 -6.16 30.26
C SER A 610 -28.61 -6.28 31.38
N ASN A 611 -28.73 -5.46 32.41
CA ASN A 611 -27.80 -5.38 33.54
C ASN A 611 -28.19 -6.31 34.71
N SER A 612 -29.18 -7.19 34.48
CA SER A 612 -29.63 -8.18 35.46
C SER A 612 -29.58 -9.58 34.86
N LEU A 613 -29.22 -10.55 35.69
CA LEU A 613 -29.29 -11.97 35.40
C LEU A 613 -30.57 -12.54 36.00
N ALA A 614 -31.29 -13.35 35.23
CA ALA A 614 -32.52 -13.98 35.70
C ALA A 614 -32.19 -15.12 36.69
N LEU A 615 -32.70 -15.02 37.92
CA LEU A 615 -32.77 -16.17 38.82
C LEU A 615 -34.07 -16.93 38.51
N GLN A 616 -33.94 -18.11 37.93
CA GLN A 616 -35.08 -18.94 37.55
C GLN A 616 -35.22 -20.11 38.52
N ASP A 617 -36.43 -20.62 38.66
CA ASP A 617 -36.70 -21.85 39.41
C ASP A 617 -35.93 -23.06 38.82
N ALA A 618 -35.94 -24.19 39.52
CA ALA A 618 -35.24 -25.40 39.08
C ALA A 618 -35.67 -25.91 37.68
N SER A 619 -36.85 -25.51 37.18
CA SER A 619 -37.33 -25.86 35.84
C SER A 619 -37.02 -24.82 34.75
N ASN A 620 -36.36 -23.71 35.09
CA ASN A 620 -36.10 -22.56 34.21
C ASN A 620 -37.36 -21.90 33.61
N THR A 621 -38.52 -22.06 34.24
CA THR A 621 -39.81 -21.55 33.72
C THR A 621 -40.26 -20.27 34.41
N VAL A 622 -40.04 -20.18 35.72
CA VAL A 622 -40.48 -19.04 36.54
C VAL A 622 -39.28 -18.22 36.95
N LYS A 623 -39.32 -16.93 36.61
CA LYS A 623 -38.34 -15.98 37.11
C LYS A 623 -38.69 -15.57 38.54
N MET A 624 -37.79 -15.88 39.46
CA MET A 624 -37.98 -15.66 40.89
C MET A 624 -37.38 -14.33 41.38
N ALA A 625 -36.29 -13.86 40.76
CA ALA A 625 -35.60 -12.64 41.16
C ALA A 625 -34.65 -12.12 40.06
N ASN A 626 -34.05 -10.96 40.29
CA ASN A 626 -32.97 -10.40 39.49
C ASN A 626 -31.66 -10.42 40.27
N ILE A 627 -30.56 -10.80 39.62
CA ILE A 627 -29.20 -10.68 40.16
C ILE A 627 -28.45 -9.60 39.40
N PHE A 628 -27.93 -8.62 40.13
CA PHE A 628 -27.08 -7.57 39.58
C PHE A 628 -25.61 -7.83 39.94
N GLY A 629 -24.72 -7.71 38.97
CA GLY A 629 -23.26 -7.77 39.15
C GLY A 629 -22.64 -6.37 39.11
N LEU A 630 -21.73 -6.10 40.04
CA LEU A 630 -21.01 -4.82 40.13
C LEU A 630 -19.52 -5.06 40.34
N ILE A 631 -18.69 -4.29 39.63
CA ILE A 631 -17.23 -4.29 39.82
C ILE A 631 -16.89 -3.33 40.97
N GLY A 632 -16.19 -3.84 41.99
CA GLY A 632 -15.68 -3.06 43.12
C GLY A 632 -16.26 -3.45 44.49
N ASN A 633 -15.61 -2.96 45.54
CA ASN A 633 -15.98 -3.19 46.93
C ASN A 633 -16.95 -2.11 47.42
N ARG A 634 -18.27 -2.35 47.28
CA ARG A 634 -19.30 -1.43 47.78
C ARG A 634 -20.15 -2.09 48.88
N PRO A 635 -20.36 -1.41 50.03
CA PRO A 635 -21.05 -1.98 51.19
C PRO A 635 -22.58 -2.05 51.07
N ALA A 636 -23.21 -1.42 50.07
CA ALA A 636 -24.66 -1.46 49.86
C ALA A 636 -24.97 -1.96 48.45
N GLY A 637 -25.62 -3.13 48.35
CA GLY A 637 -26.16 -3.62 47.08
C GLY A 637 -27.17 -2.65 46.50
N GLN A 638 -27.24 -2.55 45.18
CA GLN A 638 -28.25 -1.74 44.49
C GLN A 638 -29.03 -2.60 43.51
N CYS A 639 -30.36 -2.47 43.57
CA CYS A 639 -31.30 -3.12 42.65
C CYS A 639 -31.61 -2.27 41.41
N THR A 640 -30.86 -1.20 41.25
CA THR A 640 -30.91 -0.27 40.13
C THR A 640 -29.55 -0.24 39.45
N PRO A 641 -29.49 -0.20 38.11
CA PRO A 641 -28.22 -0.08 37.40
C PRO A 641 -27.46 1.19 37.78
N ASP A 642 -26.17 1.05 38.09
CA ASP A 642 -25.18 2.11 38.25
C ASP A 642 -24.10 2.01 37.15
N VAL A 643 -23.27 3.04 36.99
CA VAL A 643 -22.16 3.11 36.02
C VAL A 643 -21.11 2.01 36.19
N ASN A 644 -21.12 1.31 37.33
CA ASN A 644 -20.19 0.22 37.65
C ASN A 644 -20.81 -1.18 37.50
N ASN A 645 -22.08 -1.26 37.09
CA ASN A 645 -22.69 -2.53 36.73
C ASN A 645 -22.24 -2.94 35.33
N PHE A 646 -21.81 -4.18 35.19
CA PHE A 646 -21.64 -4.81 33.89
C PHE A 646 -22.97 -5.43 33.44
N ASP A 647 -23.17 -5.50 32.13
CA ASP A 647 -24.32 -6.20 31.58
C ASP A 647 -24.05 -7.69 31.34
N PHE A 648 -25.13 -8.46 31.17
CA PHE A 648 -25.07 -9.89 30.91
C PHE A 648 -25.30 -10.22 29.43
N VAL A 649 -25.09 -9.24 28.54
CA VAL A 649 -25.23 -9.39 27.07
C VAL A 649 -23.88 -9.40 26.34
N GLY A 650 -22.77 -9.38 27.08
CA GLY A 650 -21.42 -9.48 26.54
C GLY A 650 -20.73 -8.15 26.29
N THR A 651 -21.23 -7.03 26.82
CA THR A 651 -20.55 -5.73 26.66
C THR A 651 -19.31 -5.68 27.57
N PRO A 652 -18.12 -5.35 27.03
CA PRO A 652 -16.91 -5.22 27.84
C PRO A 652 -17.01 -4.05 28.82
N SER A 653 -16.71 -4.32 30.09
CA SER A 653 -16.60 -3.35 31.18
C SER A 653 -15.14 -3.27 31.64
N ASP A 654 -14.70 -2.08 32.07
CA ASP A 654 -13.33 -1.88 32.53
C ASP A 654 -13.11 -2.56 33.90
N LEU A 655 -12.14 -3.48 33.97
CA LEU A 655 -11.73 -4.14 35.21
C LEU A 655 -10.50 -3.43 35.85
N GLY A 656 -9.97 -2.41 35.18
CA GLY A 656 -8.77 -1.67 35.58
C GLY A 656 -7.49 -2.22 34.97
N THR A 657 -6.36 -2.00 35.64
CA THR A 657 -5.04 -2.43 35.15
C THR A 657 -4.48 -3.58 35.98
N VAL A 658 -4.05 -4.66 35.33
CA VAL A 658 -3.33 -5.78 35.96
C VAL A 658 -1.85 -5.68 35.62
N GLY A 659 -1.00 -5.88 36.62
CA GLY A 659 0.45 -5.94 36.44
C GLY A 659 1.06 -7.29 36.81
N VAL A 660 2.38 -7.39 36.71
CA VAL A 660 3.12 -8.57 37.20
C VAL A 660 2.85 -8.76 38.69
N GLY A 661 2.50 -9.99 39.08
CA GLY A 661 2.01 -10.33 40.42
C GLY A 661 0.52 -10.67 40.42
N SER A 662 -0.05 -10.77 41.62
CA SER A 662 -1.47 -11.09 41.83
C SER A 662 -2.27 -9.81 42.06
N THR A 663 -3.33 -9.61 41.27
CA THR A 663 -4.27 -8.50 41.42
C THR A 663 -5.68 -9.06 41.65
N GLY A 664 -6.29 -8.73 42.78
CA GLY A 664 -7.66 -9.13 43.13
C GLY A 664 -8.66 -8.01 42.89
N THR A 665 -9.75 -8.30 42.20
CA THR A 665 -10.89 -7.40 42.00
C THR A 665 -12.15 -8.02 42.60
N ILE A 666 -12.78 -7.30 43.53
CA ILE A 666 -14.03 -7.73 44.17
C ILE A 666 -15.18 -7.53 43.19
N LEU A 667 -16.01 -8.55 43.02
CA LEU A 667 -17.33 -8.51 42.41
C LEU A 667 -18.38 -8.58 43.51
N THR A 668 -19.31 -7.63 43.49
CA THR A 668 -20.45 -7.61 44.40
C THR A 668 -21.69 -8.06 43.65
N TRP A 669 -22.37 -9.08 44.17
CA TRP A 669 -23.59 -9.67 43.64
C TRP A 669 -24.78 -9.27 44.51
N SER A 670 -25.77 -8.61 43.92
CA SER A 670 -26.99 -8.18 44.62
C SER A 670 -28.18 -8.99 44.13
N LEU A 671 -28.85 -9.70 45.03
CA LEU A 671 -30.12 -10.33 44.75
C LEU A 671 -31.25 -9.34 45.05
N CYS A 672 -32.16 -9.18 44.10
CA CYS A 672 -33.22 -8.20 44.14
C CYS A 672 -34.58 -8.85 43.83
N SER A 673 -35.58 -8.51 44.62
CA SER A 673 -36.95 -9.00 44.42
C SER A 673 -37.48 -8.52 43.07
N ASN A 674 -38.16 -9.40 42.34
CA ASN A 674 -38.95 -9.01 41.18
C ASN A 674 -40.43 -8.76 41.54
N GLY A 675 -40.81 -8.92 42.82
CA GLY A 675 -42.15 -8.67 43.34
C GLY A 675 -43.20 -9.73 43.00
N THR A 676 -42.81 -10.89 42.47
CA THR A 676 -43.78 -11.94 42.09
C THR A 676 -44.18 -12.86 43.26
N GLY A 677 -43.54 -12.73 44.43
CA GLY A 677 -43.85 -13.55 45.62
C GLY A 677 -43.53 -15.04 45.46
N ALA A 678 -42.75 -15.42 44.45
CA ALA A 678 -42.44 -16.82 44.16
C ALA A 678 -41.46 -17.43 45.19
N LEU A 679 -41.81 -18.62 45.71
CA LEU A 679 -41.02 -19.39 46.69
C LEU A 679 -40.41 -20.64 46.03
N GLY A 680 -39.15 -20.98 46.35
CA GLY A 680 -38.47 -22.15 45.78
C GLY A 680 -36.95 -22.04 45.73
N ILE A 681 -36.30 -23.05 45.13
CA ILE A 681 -34.86 -23.05 44.83
C ILE A 681 -34.69 -22.65 43.37
N GLY A 682 -33.78 -21.71 43.12
CA GLY A 682 -33.47 -21.22 41.78
C GLY A 682 -31.98 -21.14 41.48
N HIS A 683 -31.65 -21.14 40.19
CA HIS A 683 -30.29 -21.02 39.70
C HIS A 683 -30.18 -19.94 38.61
N ALA A 684 -29.00 -19.34 38.54
CA ALA A 684 -28.63 -18.40 37.50
C ALA A 684 -27.19 -18.69 37.07
N SER A 685 -26.88 -18.55 35.79
CA SER A 685 -25.54 -18.82 35.24
C SER A 685 -25.08 -17.71 34.30
N ALA A 686 -23.80 -17.36 34.39
CA ALA A 686 -23.15 -16.43 33.49
C ALA A 686 -21.71 -16.88 33.19
N VAL A 687 -21.26 -16.62 31.97
CA VAL A 687 -19.87 -16.79 31.55
C VAL A 687 -19.18 -15.44 31.68
N LEU A 688 -18.15 -15.37 32.52
CA LEU A 688 -17.29 -14.21 32.68
C LEU A 688 -16.04 -14.37 31.81
N THR A 689 -15.84 -13.46 30.86
CA THR A 689 -14.67 -13.45 29.98
C THR A 689 -13.79 -12.25 30.32
N VAL A 690 -12.58 -12.54 30.79
CA VAL A 690 -11.52 -11.54 31.05
C VAL A 690 -10.65 -11.44 29.79
N SER A 691 -10.40 -10.24 29.29
CA SER A 691 -9.65 -10.00 28.05
C SER A 691 -8.64 -8.86 28.22
N TRP A 692 -7.45 -9.04 27.63
CA TRP A 692 -6.35 -8.09 27.60
C TRP A 692 -5.80 -7.91 26.17
N PRO A 693 -5.06 -6.81 25.88
CA PRO A 693 -4.60 -6.44 24.54
C PRO A 693 -3.71 -7.44 23.80
#